data_AF-A0A3G8JPR6-F1
#
_entry.id   AF-A0A3G8JPR6-F1
#
_cell.length_a   1.000
_cell.length_b   1.000
_cell.length_c   1.000
_cell.angle_alpha   90.00
_cell.angle_beta   90.00
_cell.angle_gamma   90.00
#
_symmetry.space_group_name_H-M   'P 1'
#
loop_
_entity.id
_entity.type
_entity.pdbx_description
1 polymer ?
#
loop_
_entity_poly.entity_id
_entity_poly.type
_entity_poly.pdbx_seq_one_letter_code
_entity_poly.pdbx_strand_id
1 'polypeptide(L)'
;MARWFDQTIVDTGRLPLFFLLVAFVLTFLFIRFSVRMIRAEVSWWPGNVTPGGVHMHHEFFGVLLMLISGFSFVALATFETPIANCVLASLFGIGCALVLDEFALILHLRDVYWEEEGRSSIDAVFVAIGVGLLFLMGLRPIGFGEVTEYREAGDNTTRVVVLVLLVIVVSLAIITLLKGKLWTGLIGLFITPLLFFGAIRIARPRSPWARWRYTKRPGKMAKSIRREQRYREPVVRWKIVVQEAVAGRFGVPEPTATAAALPAVAMVDHGAVPAPSAPNRIAAALRWRRTRRELRRDPPWRLPTVMVTVAIIAGLVAVGLDDNFGTYELDAGTTATLLGVIAGAMATLTGLVFTAVTLAMQFGASQISIRVIPMLQQDGVMRASIGLFLSTFAFTVIVAVDLATVADEEVAPVISTTIAIFLTLVSTFMFIVLVGKVGSILNSSQLLRWIESEGRAAVYRLYPDVMPESRTSFPVHGGEVDEDQRPVSLVVTLRDTPTRGRVLLAIDLVRIQRLAIRWNVRVDLLVGIGDYVPHNAGVFEIIGDHRDVRTHQLLTCLLFGDTHRPSVSPAAALQAISDVALKALSPAINDPSRAVQALDHSEDLLLLLGPRVRADEHDNSLTMIGGYRRTWGDYVGIATDQIRHYSRSSIQVQRRLRALLETLMEQCPDDQHEPLRERLTALDAAVDRDWVTPLDRRLAEAADRQGYGSEAGRIRRRRLRINTKAGD
;
A
#
# COMPACT_ATOMS: atom_id res chain seq x y z
N MET A 1 47.54 -23.36 -13.91
CA MET A 1 46.20 -22.73 -14.02
C MET A 1 45.75 -22.57 -15.47
N ALA A 2 46.53 -21.95 -16.38
CA ALA A 2 46.15 -21.77 -17.79
C ALA A 2 45.73 -23.07 -18.50
N ARG A 3 46.56 -24.13 -18.49
CA ARG A 3 46.19 -25.44 -19.07
C ARG A 3 44.93 -26.08 -18.50
N TRP A 4 44.64 -25.88 -17.21
CA TRP A 4 43.43 -26.41 -16.58
C TRP A 4 42.19 -25.62 -17.00
N PHE A 5 42.32 -24.30 -17.10
CA PHE A 5 41.25 -23.41 -17.56
C PHE A 5 40.87 -23.72 -19.01
N ASP A 6 41.86 -23.87 -19.89
CA ASP A 6 41.63 -24.21 -21.29
C ASP A 6 40.96 -25.59 -21.40
N GLN A 7 41.54 -26.63 -20.80
CA GLN A 7 41.04 -28.01 -20.92
C GLN A 7 39.70 -28.27 -20.23
N THR A 8 39.39 -27.56 -19.15
CA THR A 8 38.22 -27.89 -18.30
C THR A 8 37.06 -26.93 -18.49
N ILE A 9 37.31 -25.69 -18.90
CA ILE A 9 36.29 -24.62 -18.99
C ILE A 9 36.08 -24.18 -20.43
N VAL A 10 37.15 -23.91 -21.18
CA VAL A 10 37.06 -23.46 -22.58
C VAL A 10 36.68 -24.62 -23.49
N ASP A 11 37.44 -25.71 -23.45
CA ASP A 11 37.27 -26.87 -24.34
C ASP A 11 35.96 -27.65 -24.08
N THR A 12 35.35 -27.48 -22.89
CA THR A 12 34.10 -28.15 -22.52
C THR A 12 32.84 -27.29 -22.75
N GLY A 13 32.99 -26.10 -23.36
CA GLY A 13 31.89 -25.17 -23.64
C GLY A 13 31.28 -24.49 -22.41
N ARG A 14 31.98 -24.51 -21.25
CA ARG A 14 31.48 -23.97 -19.97
C ARG A 14 31.90 -22.53 -19.72
N LEU A 15 32.52 -21.88 -20.69
CA LEU A 15 33.01 -20.51 -20.59
C LEU A 15 31.89 -19.52 -20.19
N PRO A 16 30.67 -19.53 -20.78
CA PRO A 16 29.59 -18.64 -20.34
C PRO A 16 29.20 -18.87 -18.87
N LEU A 17 29.12 -20.12 -18.43
CA LEU A 17 28.80 -20.47 -17.05
C LEU A 17 29.85 -19.98 -16.05
N PHE A 18 31.13 -20.01 -16.44
CA PHE A 18 32.22 -19.41 -15.65
C PHE A 18 32.03 -17.90 -15.49
N PHE A 19 31.76 -17.19 -16.59
CA PHE A 19 31.52 -15.74 -16.58
C PHE A 19 30.28 -15.34 -15.77
N LEU A 20 29.22 -16.15 -15.80
CA LEU A 20 28.05 -16.00 -14.93
C LEU A 20 28.44 -16.08 -13.45
N LEU A 21 29.16 -17.13 -13.06
CA LEU A 21 29.53 -17.36 -11.66
C LEU A 21 30.46 -16.27 -11.12
N VAL A 22 31.44 -15.85 -11.92
CA VAL A 22 32.37 -14.76 -11.54
C VAL A 22 31.62 -13.44 -11.38
N ALA A 23 30.80 -13.07 -12.36
CA ALA A 23 30.03 -11.83 -12.31
C ALA A 23 29.04 -11.82 -11.14
N PHE A 24 28.40 -12.96 -10.85
CA PHE A 24 27.53 -13.15 -9.70
C PHE A 24 28.25 -12.91 -8.37
N VAL A 25 29.40 -13.57 -8.15
CA VAL A 25 30.15 -13.46 -6.89
C VAL A 25 30.68 -12.03 -6.69
N LEU A 26 31.27 -11.43 -7.73
CA LEU A 26 31.82 -10.08 -7.64
C LEU A 26 30.73 -9.04 -7.36
N THR A 27 29.58 -9.14 -8.02
CA THR A 27 28.45 -8.22 -7.82
C THR A 27 27.89 -8.35 -6.40
N PHE A 28 27.70 -9.58 -5.91
CA PHE A 28 27.21 -9.80 -4.56
C PHE A 28 28.15 -9.21 -3.50
N LEU A 29 29.46 -9.44 -3.63
CA LEU A 29 30.46 -8.84 -2.74
C LEU A 29 30.48 -7.32 -2.83
N PHE A 30 30.35 -6.76 -4.04
CA PHE A 30 30.32 -5.32 -4.27
C PHE A 30 29.11 -4.65 -3.59
N ILE A 31 27.90 -5.21 -3.75
CA ILE A 31 26.70 -4.65 -3.11
C ILE A 31 26.78 -4.76 -1.59
N ARG A 32 27.26 -5.88 -1.05
CA ARG A 32 27.47 -6.03 0.40
C ARG A 32 28.50 -5.05 0.94
N PHE A 33 29.57 -4.82 0.20
CA PHE A 33 30.54 -3.78 0.51
C PHE A 33 29.88 -2.38 0.47
N SER A 34 29.11 -2.06 -0.57
CA SER A 34 28.38 -0.81 -0.69
C SER A 34 27.45 -0.55 0.50
N VAL A 35 26.61 -1.53 0.87
CA VAL A 35 25.71 -1.44 2.03
C VAL A 35 26.49 -1.21 3.33
N ARG A 36 27.66 -1.86 3.48
CA ARG A 36 28.53 -1.66 4.65
C ARG A 36 29.11 -0.25 4.69
N MET A 37 29.53 0.29 3.55
CA MET A 37 30.08 1.64 3.46
C MET A 37 29.03 2.71 3.72
N ILE A 38 27.79 2.50 3.26
CA ILE A 38 26.64 3.37 3.54
C ILE A 38 26.31 3.36 5.05
N ARG A 39 26.29 2.18 5.69
CA ARG A 39 26.07 2.08 7.15
C ARG A 39 27.20 2.65 7.98
N ALA A 40 28.42 2.65 7.46
CA ALA A 40 29.58 3.24 8.12
C ALA A 40 29.73 4.75 7.86
N GLU A 41 28.75 5.37 7.17
CA GLU A 41 28.68 6.82 6.87
C GLU A 41 29.97 7.39 6.27
N VAL A 42 30.62 6.62 5.39
CA VAL A 42 31.94 6.99 4.91
C VAL A 42 31.84 8.03 3.79
N SER A 43 32.51 9.17 3.99
CA SER A 43 32.39 10.38 3.15
C SER A 43 32.80 10.24 1.69
N TRP A 44 33.59 9.23 1.31
CA TRP A 44 34.04 9.01 -0.08
C TRP A 44 33.10 8.11 -0.90
N TRP A 45 32.06 7.53 -0.30
CA TRP A 45 31.13 6.64 -1.01
C TRP A 45 29.85 7.39 -1.40
N PRO A 46 29.39 7.30 -2.66
CA PRO A 46 28.13 7.88 -3.07
C PRO A 46 26.99 7.18 -2.30
N GLY A 47 26.31 7.92 -1.43
CA GLY A 47 25.22 7.41 -0.61
C GLY A 47 24.00 6.92 -1.42
N ASN A 48 22.85 6.77 -0.76
CA ASN A 48 21.64 6.25 -1.41
C ASN A 48 21.19 7.09 -2.62
N VAL A 49 21.03 6.43 -3.76
CA VAL A 49 20.50 7.04 -4.98
C VAL A 49 18.96 7.08 -4.88
N THR A 50 18.37 8.28 -4.83
CA THR A 50 16.91 8.49 -4.76
C THR A 50 16.44 9.45 -5.86
N PRO A 51 16.20 8.96 -7.08
CA PRO A 51 15.62 9.80 -8.13
C PRO A 51 14.13 10.04 -7.81
N GLY A 52 13.76 11.28 -7.45
CA GLY A 52 12.36 11.69 -7.33
C GLY A 52 11.60 11.17 -6.10
N GLY A 53 12.28 10.78 -5.02
CA GLY A 53 11.64 10.38 -3.76
C GLY A 53 11.08 8.95 -3.71
N VAL A 54 11.34 8.14 -4.74
CA VAL A 54 11.02 6.70 -4.75
C VAL A 54 12.29 5.90 -4.52
N HIS A 55 12.36 5.13 -3.43
CA HIS A 55 13.46 4.20 -3.17
C HIS A 55 13.30 2.96 -4.07
N MET A 56 14.08 2.88 -5.15
CA MET A 56 14.15 1.67 -5.97
C MET A 56 15.17 0.71 -5.34
N HIS A 57 14.72 -0.46 -4.91
CA HIS A 57 15.62 -1.53 -4.48
C HIS A 57 16.46 -2.01 -5.66
N HIS A 58 17.73 -2.34 -5.43
CA HIS A 58 18.64 -2.85 -6.46
C HIS A 58 18.18 -4.17 -7.08
N GLU A 59 17.28 -4.91 -6.40
CA GLU A 59 16.54 -6.04 -6.95
C GLU A 59 15.84 -5.70 -8.27
N PHE A 60 15.27 -4.50 -8.41
CA PHE A 60 14.57 -4.07 -9.63
C PHE A 60 15.49 -4.12 -10.86
N PHE A 61 16.70 -3.58 -10.72
CA PHE A 61 17.72 -3.65 -11.78
C PHE A 61 18.17 -5.11 -12.01
N GLY A 62 18.19 -5.91 -10.95
CA GLY A 62 18.47 -7.34 -11.02
C GLY A 62 17.50 -8.10 -11.91
N VAL A 63 16.19 -7.91 -11.69
CA VAL A 63 15.13 -8.53 -12.50
C VAL A 63 15.21 -8.08 -13.96
N LEU A 64 15.43 -6.79 -14.22
CA LEU A 64 15.57 -6.26 -15.58
C LEU A 64 16.76 -6.90 -16.31
N LEU A 65 17.92 -7.00 -15.66
CA LEU A 65 19.11 -7.64 -16.24
C LEU A 65 18.86 -9.12 -16.54
N MET A 66 18.19 -9.86 -15.64
CA MET A 66 17.83 -11.27 -15.88
C MET A 66 16.86 -11.44 -17.05
N LEU A 67 15.86 -10.57 -17.17
CA LEU A 67 14.89 -10.63 -18.27
C LEU A 67 15.54 -10.30 -19.63
N ILE A 68 16.32 -9.22 -19.69
CA ILE A 68 17.01 -8.81 -20.93
C ILE A 68 17.98 -9.91 -21.38
N SER A 69 18.81 -10.41 -20.46
CA SER A 69 19.80 -11.45 -20.80
C SER A 69 19.14 -12.79 -21.12
N GLY A 70 18.13 -13.21 -20.36
CA GLY A 70 17.37 -14.44 -20.61
C GLY A 70 16.64 -14.42 -21.95
N PHE A 71 15.97 -13.32 -22.28
CA PHE A 71 15.33 -13.14 -23.58
C PHE A 71 16.37 -13.13 -24.71
N SER A 72 17.47 -12.42 -24.54
CA SER A 72 18.55 -12.36 -25.53
C SER A 72 19.20 -13.72 -25.76
N PHE A 73 19.33 -14.55 -24.73
CA PHE A 73 19.78 -15.94 -24.86
C PHE A 73 18.85 -16.78 -25.74
N VAL A 74 17.54 -16.59 -25.61
CA VAL A 74 16.54 -17.29 -26.44
C VAL A 74 16.55 -16.76 -27.87
N ALA A 75 16.59 -15.44 -28.04
CA ALA A 75 16.60 -14.80 -29.35
C ALA A 75 17.88 -15.13 -30.17
N LEU A 76 19.02 -15.29 -29.49
CA LEU A 76 20.30 -15.61 -30.12
C LEU A 76 20.63 -17.11 -30.11
N ALA A 77 19.73 -17.98 -29.64
CA ALA A 77 20.00 -19.40 -29.44
C ALA A 77 20.42 -20.15 -30.72
N THR A 78 19.99 -19.67 -31.90
CA THR A 78 20.29 -20.25 -33.20
C THR A 78 21.60 -19.75 -33.82
N PHE A 79 22.23 -18.72 -33.25
CA PHE A 79 23.46 -18.14 -33.77
C PHE A 79 24.68 -18.60 -32.96
N GLU A 80 25.76 -18.98 -33.64
CA GLU A 80 27.03 -19.29 -32.98
C GLU A 80 27.76 -18.01 -32.56
N THR A 81 27.39 -17.45 -31.40
CA THR A 81 27.99 -16.21 -30.86
C THR A 81 28.65 -16.43 -29.49
N PRO A 82 29.89 -16.95 -29.42
CA PRO A 82 30.55 -17.30 -28.15
C PRO A 82 30.77 -16.11 -27.21
N ILE A 83 31.12 -14.95 -27.77
CA ILE A 83 31.37 -13.71 -27.00
C ILE A 83 30.05 -13.16 -26.44
N ALA A 84 29.00 -13.10 -27.27
CA ALA A 84 27.68 -12.64 -26.83
C ALA A 84 27.14 -13.53 -25.71
N ASN A 85 27.32 -14.84 -25.82
CA ASN A 85 26.91 -15.78 -24.76
C ASN A 85 27.64 -15.52 -23.44
N CYS A 86 28.93 -15.17 -23.46
CA CYS A 86 29.66 -14.81 -22.25
C CYS A 86 29.17 -13.48 -21.65
N VAL A 87 28.91 -12.47 -22.48
CA VAL A 87 28.39 -11.16 -22.03
C VAL A 87 26.99 -11.32 -21.42
N LEU A 88 26.09 -12.03 -22.10
CA LEU A 88 24.74 -12.31 -21.61
C LEU A 88 24.78 -13.13 -20.32
N ALA A 89 25.70 -14.10 -20.22
CA ALA A 89 25.87 -14.89 -19.01
C ALA A 89 26.35 -14.04 -17.83
N SER A 90 27.26 -13.09 -18.06
CA SER A 90 27.68 -12.12 -17.05
C SER A 90 26.54 -11.21 -16.63
N LEU A 91 25.76 -10.65 -17.57
CA LEU A 91 24.61 -9.81 -17.25
C LEU A 91 23.54 -10.57 -16.45
N PHE A 92 23.28 -11.83 -16.82
CA PHE A 92 22.38 -12.70 -16.07
C PHE A 92 22.92 -12.97 -14.66
N GLY A 93 24.22 -13.23 -14.52
CA GLY A 93 24.90 -13.42 -13.23
C GLY A 93 24.83 -12.19 -12.32
N ILE A 94 25.07 -10.99 -12.86
CA ILE A 94 24.88 -9.70 -12.15
C ILE A 94 23.43 -9.58 -11.69
N GLY A 95 22.48 -9.84 -12.59
CA GLY A 95 21.06 -9.77 -12.29
C GLY A 95 20.65 -10.70 -11.15
N CYS A 96 21.07 -11.96 -11.21
CA CYS A 96 20.84 -12.95 -10.15
C CYS A 96 21.44 -12.52 -8.81
N ALA A 97 22.63 -11.90 -8.80
CA ALA A 97 23.27 -11.45 -7.57
C ALA A 97 22.49 -10.33 -6.88
N LEU A 98 21.99 -9.37 -7.66
CA LEU A 98 21.16 -8.27 -7.14
C LEU A 98 19.82 -8.77 -6.58
N VAL A 99 19.18 -9.74 -7.26
CA VAL A 99 17.92 -10.33 -6.81
C VAL A 99 18.11 -11.19 -5.56
N LEU A 100 19.14 -12.04 -5.53
CA LEU A 100 19.39 -12.91 -4.38
C LEU A 100 19.90 -12.16 -3.15
N ASP A 101 20.48 -10.98 -3.31
CA ASP A 101 20.85 -10.13 -2.19
C ASP A 101 19.63 -9.72 -1.33
N GLU A 102 18.47 -9.55 -1.99
CA GLU A 102 17.17 -9.21 -1.40
C GLU A 102 16.24 -10.42 -1.20
N PHE A 103 16.76 -11.66 -1.28
CA PHE A 103 15.97 -12.89 -1.18
C PHE A 103 15.03 -12.96 0.05
N ALA A 104 15.44 -12.35 1.17
CA ALA A 104 14.61 -12.27 2.37
C ALA A 104 13.31 -11.49 2.13
N LEU A 105 13.38 -10.37 1.40
CA LEU A 105 12.28 -9.47 1.09
C LEU A 105 11.30 -10.08 0.07
N ILE A 106 11.84 -10.86 -0.87
CA ILE A 106 11.05 -11.64 -1.85
C ILE A 106 10.22 -12.72 -1.15
N LEU A 107 10.80 -13.41 -0.16
CA LEU A 107 10.15 -14.53 0.54
C LEU A 107 9.23 -14.09 1.69
N HIS A 108 9.66 -13.06 2.43
CA HIS A 108 8.96 -12.49 3.57
C HIS A 108 8.59 -11.05 3.22
N LEU A 109 7.39 -10.91 2.63
CA LEU A 109 6.78 -9.67 2.13
C LEU A 109 6.38 -8.68 3.27
N ARG A 110 7.20 -8.56 4.32
CA ARG A 110 7.04 -7.63 5.45
C ARG A 110 8.28 -6.76 5.57
N ASP A 111 8.04 -5.47 5.58
CA ASP A 111 9.04 -4.40 5.66
C ASP A 111 9.60 -4.24 7.09
N VAL A 112 10.20 -5.30 7.65
CA VAL A 112 10.73 -5.33 9.03
C VAL A 112 12.06 -6.09 9.04
N TYR A 113 13.15 -5.39 8.70
CA TYR A 113 14.46 -5.96 8.37
C TYR A 113 15.36 -6.35 9.57
N TRP A 114 14.84 -6.58 10.77
CA TRP A 114 15.69 -6.70 11.96
C TRP A 114 15.94 -8.15 12.43
N GLU A 115 17.23 -8.46 12.50
CA GLU A 115 17.95 -9.51 13.25
C GLU A 115 17.99 -10.97 12.74
N GLU A 116 16.93 -11.56 12.17
CA GLU A 116 17.00 -12.98 11.74
C GLU A 116 16.99 -13.21 10.22
N GLU A 117 16.33 -12.36 9.44
CA GLU A 117 16.05 -12.62 8.01
C GLU A 117 17.18 -12.18 7.06
N GLY A 118 18.03 -11.22 7.44
CA GLY A 118 19.22 -10.83 6.65
C GLY A 118 20.27 -11.95 6.49
N ARG A 119 20.20 -13.01 7.32
CA ARG A 119 21.01 -14.23 7.19
C ARG A 119 20.50 -15.18 6.09
N SER A 120 19.23 -15.06 5.69
CA SER A 120 18.61 -15.94 4.70
C SER A 120 19.05 -15.65 3.27
N SER A 121 19.32 -14.39 2.91
CA SER A 121 19.85 -14.04 1.59
C SER A 121 21.28 -14.55 1.39
N ILE A 122 22.11 -14.50 2.43
CA ILE A 122 23.47 -15.09 2.41
C ILE A 122 23.41 -16.62 2.21
N ASP A 123 22.44 -17.28 2.84
CA ASP A 123 22.22 -18.72 2.65
C ASP A 123 21.81 -19.06 1.21
N ALA A 124 20.90 -18.30 0.62
CA ALA A 124 20.47 -18.47 -0.76
C ALA A 124 21.63 -18.28 -1.75
N VAL A 125 22.50 -17.29 -1.49
CA VAL A 125 23.68 -17.00 -2.31
C VAL A 125 24.71 -18.13 -2.22
N PHE A 126 25.00 -18.67 -1.04
CA PHE A 126 25.89 -19.83 -0.92
C PHE A 126 25.34 -21.07 -1.62
N VAL A 127 24.01 -21.25 -1.61
CA VAL A 127 23.35 -22.32 -2.37
C VAL A 127 23.57 -22.12 -3.87
N ALA A 128 23.33 -20.90 -4.38
CA ALA A 128 23.51 -20.58 -5.79
C ALA A 128 24.96 -20.77 -6.26
N ILE A 129 25.95 -20.32 -5.47
CA ILE A 129 27.39 -20.56 -5.75
C ILE A 129 27.70 -22.05 -5.76
N GLY A 130 27.21 -22.80 -4.76
CA GLY A 130 27.43 -24.24 -4.67
C GLY A 130 26.90 -24.99 -5.89
N VAL A 131 25.68 -24.66 -6.32
CA VAL A 131 25.07 -25.24 -7.54
C VAL A 131 25.86 -24.83 -8.79
N GLY A 132 26.21 -23.55 -8.93
CA GLY A 132 26.99 -23.05 -10.06
C GLY A 132 28.36 -23.73 -10.18
N LEU A 133 29.06 -23.96 -9.07
CA LEU A 133 30.33 -24.70 -9.04
C LEU A 133 30.16 -26.16 -9.47
N LEU A 134 29.09 -26.83 -9.06
CA LEU A 134 28.81 -28.21 -9.48
C LEU A 134 28.62 -28.30 -11.01
N PHE A 135 27.85 -27.38 -11.59
CA PHE A 135 27.69 -27.30 -13.05
C PHE A 135 29.00 -26.95 -13.75
N LEU A 136 29.83 -26.06 -13.18
CA LEU A 136 31.13 -25.69 -13.74
C LEU A 136 32.12 -26.87 -13.73
N MET A 137 32.10 -27.68 -12.66
CA MET A 137 32.84 -28.94 -12.57
C MET A 137 32.31 -30.01 -13.54
N GLY A 138 31.15 -29.79 -14.17
CA GLY A 138 30.57 -30.68 -15.16
C GLY A 138 29.63 -31.72 -14.61
N LEU A 139 29.31 -31.63 -13.33
CA LEU A 139 28.31 -32.48 -12.71
C LEU A 139 26.95 -32.00 -13.22
N ARG A 140 26.31 -32.85 -14.01
CA ARG A 140 24.93 -32.63 -14.46
C ARG A 140 23.98 -33.23 -13.43
N PRO A 141 22.84 -32.58 -13.15
CA PRO A 141 21.81 -33.21 -12.34
C PRO A 141 21.36 -34.49 -13.05
N ILE A 142 21.19 -35.55 -12.26
CA ILE A 142 20.85 -36.89 -12.76
C ILE A 142 19.57 -36.81 -13.62
N GLY A 143 19.63 -37.33 -14.85
CA GLY A 143 18.54 -37.32 -15.82
C GLY A 143 18.65 -36.31 -16.96
N PHE A 144 19.58 -35.35 -16.95
CA PHE A 144 19.69 -34.36 -18.04
C PHE A 144 20.62 -34.75 -19.20
N GLY A 145 21.72 -35.48 -18.96
CA GLY A 145 22.66 -35.91 -20.03
C GLY A 145 22.29 -37.25 -20.67
N GLU A 146 21.56 -38.07 -19.91
CA GLU A 146 21.25 -39.46 -20.19
C GLU A 146 20.03 -39.61 -21.11
N VAL A 147 19.07 -38.67 -21.06
CA VAL A 147 17.81 -38.74 -21.81
C VAL A 147 18.01 -38.71 -23.33
N THR A 148 19.03 -37.99 -23.83
CA THR A 148 19.35 -37.93 -25.26
C THR A 148 20.00 -39.22 -25.76
N GLU A 149 20.94 -39.80 -25.01
CA GLU A 149 21.56 -41.10 -25.34
C GLU A 149 20.56 -42.27 -25.21
N TYR A 150 19.57 -42.18 -24.31
CA TYR A 150 18.53 -43.20 -24.12
C TYR A 150 17.35 -43.11 -25.09
N ARG A 151 17.12 -41.95 -25.71
CA ARG A 151 16.15 -41.81 -26.79
C ARG A 151 16.59 -42.60 -28.03
N GLU A 152 17.90 -42.72 -28.25
CA GLU A 152 18.52 -43.45 -29.36
C GLU A 152 18.73 -44.95 -29.07
N ALA A 153 18.76 -45.37 -27.80
CA ALA A 153 18.74 -46.79 -27.44
C ALA A 153 17.38 -47.43 -27.77
N GLY A 154 17.38 -48.41 -28.69
CA GLY A 154 16.18 -49.06 -29.23
C GLY A 154 15.50 -50.11 -28.35
N ASP A 155 16.03 -50.42 -27.16
CA ASP A 155 15.46 -51.45 -26.27
C ASP A 155 14.48 -50.85 -25.24
N ASN A 156 13.25 -51.35 -25.26
CA ASN A 156 12.16 -50.92 -24.37
C ASN A 156 12.48 -51.26 -22.90
N THR A 157 13.28 -52.30 -22.66
CA THR A 157 13.68 -52.74 -21.32
C THR A 157 14.59 -51.71 -20.65
N THR A 158 15.56 -51.18 -21.38
CA THR A 158 16.47 -50.13 -20.89
C THR A 158 15.70 -48.86 -20.50
N ARG A 159 14.70 -48.47 -21.29
CA ARG A 159 13.85 -47.29 -21.01
C ARG A 159 13.06 -47.43 -19.72
N VAL A 160 12.47 -48.61 -19.48
CA VAL A 160 11.73 -48.90 -18.24
C VAL A 160 12.67 -48.89 -17.04
N VAL A 161 13.86 -49.49 -17.14
CA VAL A 161 14.85 -49.53 -16.06
C VAL A 161 15.33 -48.11 -15.69
N VAL A 162 15.62 -47.26 -16.68
CA VAL A 162 16.03 -45.87 -16.46
C VAL A 162 14.89 -45.05 -15.83
N LEU A 163 13.65 -45.23 -16.30
CA LEU A 163 12.48 -44.57 -15.72
C LEU A 163 12.30 -44.96 -14.25
N VAL A 164 12.43 -46.24 -13.93
CA VAL A 164 12.37 -46.74 -12.55
C VAL A 164 13.50 -46.15 -11.69
N LEU A 165 14.72 -46.09 -12.21
CA LEU A 165 15.87 -45.51 -11.51
C LEU A 165 15.66 -44.01 -11.24
N LEU A 166 15.16 -43.26 -12.23
CA LEU A 166 14.84 -41.84 -12.10
C LEU A 166 13.77 -41.61 -11.02
N VAL A 167 12.70 -42.42 -11.03
CA VAL A 167 11.64 -42.36 -10.00
C VAL A 167 12.20 -42.64 -8.62
N ILE A 168 13.12 -43.61 -8.47
CA ILE A 168 13.80 -43.92 -7.20
C ILE A 168 14.62 -42.72 -6.73
N VAL A 169 15.44 -42.13 -7.60
CA VAL A 169 16.31 -40.99 -7.26
C VAL A 169 15.47 -39.76 -6.85
N VAL A 170 14.44 -39.43 -7.62
CA VAL A 170 13.50 -38.34 -7.30
C VAL A 170 12.80 -38.60 -5.97
N SER A 171 12.34 -39.85 -5.73
CA SER A 171 11.73 -40.23 -4.46
C SER A 171 12.69 -40.08 -3.29
N LEU A 172 13.96 -40.47 -3.44
CA LEU A 172 14.98 -40.30 -2.42
C LEU A 172 15.26 -38.81 -2.15
N ALA A 173 15.36 -37.98 -3.20
CA ALA A 173 15.50 -36.53 -3.07
C ALA A 173 14.34 -35.92 -2.27
N ILE A 174 13.09 -36.24 -2.63
CA ILE A 174 11.89 -35.79 -1.90
C ILE A 174 11.95 -36.23 -0.43
N ILE A 175 12.30 -37.50 -0.15
CA ILE A 175 12.43 -38.01 1.22
C ILE A 175 13.50 -37.22 1.99
N THR A 176 14.66 -36.92 1.39
CA THR A 176 15.73 -36.16 2.05
C THR A 176 15.32 -34.72 2.38
N LEU A 177 14.56 -34.07 1.48
CA LEU A 177 14.02 -32.72 1.66
C LEU A 177 12.93 -32.69 2.73
N LEU A 178 11.98 -33.63 2.71
CA LEU A 178 10.94 -33.77 3.73
C LEU A 178 11.52 -34.01 5.14
N LYS A 179 12.70 -34.64 5.21
CA LYS A 179 13.48 -34.82 6.45
C LYS A 179 14.22 -33.56 6.90
N GLY A 180 14.05 -32.44 6.19
CA GLY A 180 14.62 -31.13 6.50
C GLY A 180 16.09 -31.00 6.10
N LYS A 181 16.65 -31.85 5.24
CA LYS A 181 18.07 -31.83 4.88
C LYS A 181 18.31 -31.24 3.50
N LEU A 182 18.01 -29.94 3.37
CA LEU A 182 18.10 -29.18 2.11
C LEU A 182 19.43 -29.37 1.37
N TRP A 183 20.56 -29.15 2.05
CA TRP A 183 21.89 -29.29 1.46
C TRP A 183 22.24 -30.70 0.97
N THR A 184 21.90 -31.75 1.73
CA THR A 184 22.18 -33.13 1.28
C THR A 184 21.24 -33.57 0.17
N GLY A 185 20.02 -33.02 0.11
CA GLY A 185 19.10 -33.26 -0.99
C GLY A 185 19.53 -32.58 -2.27
N LEU A 186 19.95 -31.32 -2.18
CA LEU A 186 20.40 -30.54 -3.33
C LEU A 186 21.71 -31.06 -3.92
N ILE A 187 22.74 -31.28 -3.10
CA ILE A 187 24.01 -31.86 -3.55
C ILE A 187 23.82 -33.32 -3.98
N GLY A 188 22.92 -34.03 -3.31
CA GLY A 188 22.60 -35.42 -3.66
C GLY A 188 21.97 -35.60 -5.04
N LEU A 189 21.35 -34.56 -5.61
CA LEU A 189 20.86 -34.57 -6.99
C LEU A 189 21.99 -34.64 -8.03
N PHE A 190 23.20 -34.24 -7.64
CA PHE A 190 24.42 -34.35 -8.45
C PHE A 190 25.28 -35.55 -8.04
N ILE A 191 25.11 -36.05 -6.80
CA ILE A 191 25.88 -37.16 -6.22
C ILE A 191 24.92 -38.15 -5.54
N THR A 192 24.37 -39.09 -6.33
CA THR A 192 23.31 -40.05 -5.92
C THR A 192 23.54 -40.73 -4.57
N PRO A 193 24.76 -41.20 -4.21
CA PRO A 193 25.00 -41.85 -2.91
C PRO A 193 24.62 -40.99 -1.69
N LEU A 194 24.69 -39.65 -1.81
CA LEU A 194 24.28 -38.75 -0.73
C LEU A 194 22.78 -38.77 -0.47
N LEU A 195 21.95 -39.05 -1.49
CA LEU A 195 20.50 -39.17 -1.33
C LEU A 195 20.13 -40.42 -0.51
N PHE A 196 20.81 -41.55 -0.75
CA PHE A 196 20.64 -42.75 0.07
C PHE A 196 21.02 -42.48 1.53
N PHE A 197 22.16 -41.83 1.77
CA PHE A 197 22.58 -41.47 3.12
C PHE A 197 21.61 -40.47 3.80
N GLY A 198 21.15 -39.47 3.05
CA GLY A 198 20.17 -38.49 3.50
C GLY A 198 18.81 -39.12 3.80
N ALA A 199 18.39 -40.12 3.02
CA ALA A 199 17.13 -40.85 3.19
C ALA A 199 17.19 -41.86 4.33
N ILE A 200 18.32 -42.52 4.60
CA ILE A 200 18.45 -43.48 5.71
C ILE A 200 18.57 -42.75 7.06
N ARG A 201 19.30 -41.63 7.11
CA ARG A 201 19.58 -40.90 8.36
C ARG A 201 18.33 -40.26 8.97
N ILE A 202 18.27 -40.19 10.31
CA ILE A 202 17.17 -39.57 11.09
C ILE A 202 16.85 -38.14 10.60
N ALA A 203 15.57 -37.78 10.61
CA ALA A 203 15.04 -36.48 10.18
C ALA A 203 15.31 -35.37 11.21
N ARG A 204 15.29 -34.11 10.77
CA ARG A 204 15.46 -32.96 11.67
C ARG A 204 14.24 -32.74 12.55
N PRO A 205 14.39 -32.28 13.81
CA PRO A 205 13.28 -32.14 14.77
C PRO A 205 12.13 -31.23 14.29
N ARG A 206 12.45 -30.16 13.53
CA ARG A 206 11.47 -29.20 12.99
C ARG A 206 10.98 -29.52 11.57
N SER A 207 11.37 -30.67 11.00
CA SER A 207 11.00 -31.04 9.62
C SER A 207 9.56 -31.57 9.51
N PRO A 208 8.90 -31.43 8.33
CA PRO A 208 7.60 -32.06 8.07
C PRO A 208 7.58 -33.56 8.39
N TRP A 209 8.66 -34.29 8.06
CA TRP A 209 8.79 -35.71 8.36
C TRP A 209 8.81 -36.01 9.87
N ALA A 210 9.48 -35.18 10.68
CA ALA A 210 9.48 -35.37 12.13
C ALA A 210 8.12 -35.06 12.75
N ARG A 211 7.44 -33.99 12.31
CA ARG A 211 6.08 -33.64 12.75
C ARG A 211 5.05 -34.71 12.39
N TRP A 212 5.19 -35.32 11.21
CA TRP A 212 4.29 -36.38 10.78
C TRP A 212 4.61 -37.73 11.45
N ARG A 213 5.89 -38.11 11.53
CA ARG A 213 6.30 -39.49 11.86
C ARG A 213 6.83 -39.70 13.28
N TYR A 214 7.39 -38.67 13.91
CA TYR A 214 8.05 -38.74 15.22
C TYR A 214 7.19 -38.21 16.37
N THR A 215 6.14 -37.43 16.10
CA THR A 215 5.17 -36.94 17.12
C THR A 215 4.54 -38.08 17.92
N LYS A 216 4.22 -39.21 17.26
CA LYS A 216 3.69 -40.42 17.92
C LYS A 216 4.79 -41.36 18.48
N ARG A 217 6.08 -40.95 18.48
CA ARG A 217 7.24 -41.79 18.86
C ARG A 217 8.30 -40.98 19.65
N PRO A 218 8.10 -40.74 20.96
CA PRO A 218 8.92 -39.81 21.75
C PRO A 218 10.42 -40.17 21.78
N GLY A 219 10.77 -41.46 21.82
CA GLY A 219 12.18 -41.89 21.80
C GLY A 219 12.95 -41.52 20.52
N LYS A 220 12.28 -41.54 19.35
CA LYS A 220 12.91 -41.10 18.09
C LYS A 220 13.01 -39.57 17.99
N MET A 221 12.04 -38.84 18.56
CA MET A 221 12.08 -37.38 18.66
C MET A 221 13.24 -36.92 19.56
N ALA A 222 13.41 -37.52 20.75
CA ALA A 222 14.50 -37.23 21.66
C ALA A 222 15.89 -37.52 21.04
N LYS A 223 16.02 -38.61 20.29
CA LYS A 223 17.26 -38.94 19.53
C LYS A 223 17.56 -37.91 18.43
N SER A 224 16.52 -37.35 17.79
CA SER A 224 16.68 -36.30 16.77
C SER A 224 17.15 -34.97 17.38
N ILE A 225 16.60 -34.57 18.52
CA ILE A 225 16.94 -33.33 19.25
C ILE A 225 18.39 -33.39 19.76
N ARG A 226 18.77 -34.47 20.44
CA ARG A 226 20.12 -34.67 21.00
C ARG A 226 21.21 -34.61 19.92
N ARG A 227 20.90 -35.09 18.71
CA ARG A 227 21.84 -35.07 17.58
C ARG A 227 21.95 -33.68 16.95
N GLU A 228 20.85 -32.95 16.83
CA GLU A 228 20.84 -31.57 16.33
C GLU A 228 21.70 -30.68 17.23
N GLN A 229 21.56 -30.81 18.55
CA GLN A 229 22.39 -30.12 19.55
C GLN A 229 23.89 -30.46 19.41
N ARG A 230 24.25 -31.76 19.35
CA ARG A 230 25.66 -32.18 19.37
C ARG A 230 26.45 -31.82 18.11
N TYR A 231 25.85 -31.95 16.93
CA TYR A 231 26.59 -31.83 15.66
C TYR A 231 26.31 -30.55 14.91
N ARG A 232 25.13 -29.93 15.10
CA ARG A 232 24.72 -28.81 14.25
C ARG A 232 24.84 -27.47 14.97
N GLU A 233 24.49 -27.36 16.25
CA GLU A 233 24.66 -26.10 16.97
C GLU A 233 26.09 -25.53 16.91
N PRO A 234 27.17 -26.34 16.95
CA PRO A 234 28.52 -25.82 16.77
C PRO A 234 28.74 -25.26 15.35
N VAL A 235 28.27 -25.97 14.32
CA VAL A 235 28.38 -25.55 12.92
C VAL A 235 27.53 -24.30 12.63
N VAL A 236 26.35 -24.20 13.25
CA VAL A 236 25.48 -23.02 13.15
C VAL A 236 26.12 -21.83 13.83
N ARG A 237 26.77 -22.00 14.99
CA ARG A 237 27.54 -20.94 15.64
C ARG A 237 28.70 -20.46 14.77
N TRP A 238 29.49 -21.38 14.20
CA TRP A 238 30.56 -21.03 13.25
C TRP A 238 30.03 -20.33 12.00
N LYS A 239 28.91 -20.80 11.45
CA LYS A 239 28.24 -20.17 10.32
C LYS A 239 27.80 -18.75 10.64
N ILE A 240 27.24 -18.50 11.82
CA ILE A 240 26.82 -17.16 12.27
C ILE A 240 28.03 -16.22 12.33
N VAL A 241 29.18 -16.68 12.82
CA VAL A 241 30.43 -15.88 12.86
C VAL A 241 30.88 -15.49 11.45
N VAL A 242 30.84 -16.42 10.49
CA VAL A 242 31.17 -16.12 9.08
C VAL A 242 30.16 -15.15 8.46
N GLN A 243 28.86 -15.35 8.73
CA GLN A 243 27.80 -14.46 8.23
C GLN A 243 27.93 -13.04 8.80
N GLU A 244 28.27 -12.90 10.08
CA GLU A 244 28.49 -11.59 10.73
C GLU A 244 29.78 -10.91 10.25
N ALA A 245 30.81 -11.69 9.89
CA ALA A 245 32.01 -11.14 9.25
C ALA A 245 31.70 -10.53 7.86
N VAL A 246 30.82 -11.17 7.10
CA VAL A 246 30.38 -10.72 5.76
C VAL A 246 29.34 -9.58 5.84
N ALA A 247 28.42 -9.61 6.82
CA ALA A 247 27.26 -8.72 6.88
C ALA A 247 27.33 -7.57 7.91
N GLY A 248 28.28 -7.62 8.86
CA GLY A 248 28.30 -6.72 10.03
C GLY A 248 27.40 -7.21 11.18
N ARG A 249 27.60 -6.68 12.40
CA ARG A 249 26.75 -7.01 13.56
C ARG A 249 25.35 -6.42 13.37
N PHE A 250 24.32 -7.24 13.54
CA PHE A 250 22.93 -6.78 13.58
C PHE A 250 22.69 -6.08 14.92
N GLY A 251 22.42 -4.76 14.87
CA GLY A 251 22.23 -3.91 16.04
C GLY A 251 20.78 -3.47 16.18
N VAL A 252 20.33 -3.43 17.43
CA VAL A 252 19.09 -2.85 17.95
C VAL A 252 18.77 -1.50 17.29
N PRO A 253 17.49 -1.15 17.02
CA PRO A 253 17.14 0.10 16.36
C PRO A 253 17.64 1.32 17.15
N GLU A 254 18.29 2.25 16.45
CA GLU A 254 18.55 3.58 16.97
C GLU A 254 17.22 4.35 17.16
N PRO A 255 17.14 5.21 18.20
CA PRO A 255 15.99 6.07 18.38
C PRO A 255 15.87 7.05 17.22
N THR A 256 14.66 7.11 16.65
CA THR A 256 14.22 8.01 15.58
C THR A 256 14.76 9.43 15.75
N ALA A 257 15.44 9.90 14.71
CA ALA A 257 15.89 11.28 14.59
C ALA A 257 14.72 12.24 14.86
N THR A 258 15.02 13.22 15.72
CA THR A 258 14.12 14.25 16.23
C THR A 258 13.43 14.99 15.08
N ALA A 259 12.11 15.18 15.23
CA ALA A 259 11.28 16.00 14.38
C ALA A 259 11.97 17.34 14.07
N ALA A 260 12.11 17.65 12.77
CA ALA A 260 12.55 18.94 12.31
C ALA A 260 11.65 20.03 12.92
N ALA A 261 12.29 20.99 13.59
CA ALA A 261 11.64 22.14 14.19
C ALA A 261 10.88 22.92 13.11
N LEU A 262 9.61 23.21 13.39
CA LEU A 262 8.83 24.19 12.63
C LEU A 262 9.52 25.57 12.72
N PRO A 263 9.51 26.37 11.65
CA PRO A 263 10.11 27.70 11.68
C PRO A 263 9.41 28.58 12.71
N ALA A 264 10.20 29.33 13.48
CA ALA A 264 9.73 30.26 14.50
C ALA A 264 8.83 31.34 13.87
N VAL A 265 7.65 31.54 14.46
CA VAL A 265 6.75 32.64 14.14
C VAL A 265 7.40 33.94 14.60
N ALA A 266 7.64 34.87 13.67
CA ALA A 266 8.15 36.20 13.97
C ALA A 266 7.09 37.01 14.73
N MET A 267 7.47 37.58 15.88
CA MET A 267 6.67 38.60 16.55
C MET A 267 6.69 39.89 15.71
N VAL A 268 5.51 40.41 15.38
CA VAL A 268 5.34 41.69 14.69
C VAL A 268 4.62 42.66 15.63
N ASP A 269 5.22 43.84 15.74
CA ASP A 269 4.84 45.01 16.55
C ASP A 269 3.43 45.56 16.19
N HIS A 270 2.74 46.10 17.20
CA HIS A 270 1.34 46.51 17.13
C HIS A 270 1.18 47.99 16.74
N GLY A 271 0.69 48.25 15.52
CA GLY A 271 0.34 49.59 15.07
C GLY A 271 -0.85 49.65 14.11
N ALA A 272 -1.92 50.31 14.56
CA ALA A 272 -3.09 50.85 13.85
C ALA A 272 -4.05 49.88 13.09
N VAL A 273 -5.34 49.95 13.46
CA VAL A 273 -6.46 49.12 12.96
C VAL A 273 -7.06 49.67 11.65
N PRO A 274 -7.11 48.90 10.54
CA PRO A 274 -7.91 49.23 9.36
C PRO A 274 -9.26 48.47 9.32
N ALA A 275 -10.22 49.03 8.59
CA ALA A 275 -11.59 48.52 8.40
C ALA A 275 -11.66 47.12 7.72
N PRO A 276 -12.76 46.34 7.91
CA PRO A 276 -12.86 44.97 7.41
C PRO A 276 -12.77 44.89 5.89
N SER A 277 -11.68 44.30 5.38
CA SER A 277 -11.46 44.08 3.95
C SER A 277 -12.12 42.79 3.47
N ALA A 278 -12.88 42.85 2.38
CA ALA A 278 -13.44 41.65 1.76
C ALA A 278 -12.32 40.69 1.30
N PRO A 279 -12.43 39.38 1.56
CA PRO A 279 -11.43 38.39 1.14
C PRO A 279 -11.19 38.42 -0.38
N ASN A 280 -9.92 38.30 -0.78
CA ASN A 280 -9.49 38.41 -2.18
C ASN A 280 -10.29 37.48 -3.12
N ARG A 281 -11.05 38.10 -4.05
CA ARG A 281 -12.01 37.41 -4.94
C ARG A 281 -11.34 36.35 -5.81
N ILE A 282 -10.12 36.59 -6.25
CA ILE A 282 -9.39 35.70 -7.18
C ILE A 282 -8.89 34.48 -6.41
N ALA A 283 -8.23 34.70 -5.27
CA ALA A 283 -7.72 33.61 -4.43
C ALA A 283 -8.87 32.69 -3.95
N ALA A 284 -10.00 33.26 -3.52
CA ALA A 284 -11.18 32.49 -3.12
C ALA A 284 -11.78 31.70 -4.30
N ALA A 285 -11.87 32.29 -5.50
CA ALA A 285 -12.38 31.60 -6.68
C ALA A 285 -11.47 30.45 -7.13
N LEU A 286 -10.14 30.63 -7.03
CA LEU A 286 -9.16 29.57 -7.32
C LEU A 286 -9.27 28.43 -6.30
N ARG A 287 -9.35 28.74 -5.00
CA ARG A 287 -9.59 27.74 -3.94
C ARG A 287 -10.88 26.96 -4.19
N TRP A 288 -11.98 27.66 -4.46
CA TRP A 288 -13.26 27.00 -4.76
C TRP A 288 -13.20 26.11 -6.00
N ARG A 289 -12.55 26.55 -7.08
CA ARG A 289 -12.34 25.72 -8.29
C ARG A 289 -11.53 24.48 -7.97
N ARG A 290 -10.48 24.60 -7.15
CA ARG A 290 -9.66 23.48 -6.69
C ARG A 290 -10.46 22.50 -5.84
N THR A 291 -11.17 22.96 -4.80
CA THR A 291 -12.05 22.14 -3.97
C THR A 291 -13.13 21.45 -4.80
N ARG A 292 -13.75 22.17 -5.74
CA ARG A 292 -14.75 21.59 -6.65
C ARG A 292 -14.14 20.53 -7.55
N ARG A 293 -12.89 20.67 -7.99
CA ARG A 293 -12.20 19.66 -8.81
C ARG A 293 -11.82 18.44 -7.98
N GLU A 294 -11.30 18.64 -6.77
CA GLU A 294 -10.90 17.58 -5.83
C GLU A 294 -12.09 16.74 -5.36
N LEU A 295 -13.23 17.38 -5.07
CA LEU A 295 -14.44 16.68 -4.61
C LEU A 295 -15.30 16.13 -5.75
N ARG A 296 -15.09 16.60 -6.99
CA ARG A 296 -15.78 16.08 -8.17
C ARG A 296 -15.22 14.72 -8.55
N ARG A 297 -16.12 13.77 -8.78
CA ARG A 297 -15.77 12.43 -9.26
C ARG A 297 -15.40 12.46 -10.74
N ASP A 298 -14.31 11.77 -11.07
CA ASP A 298 -14.15 11.21 -12.41
C ASP A 298 -14.86 9.85 -12.48
N PRO A 299 -15.68 9.59 -13.51
CA PRO A 299 -16.24 8.27 -13.74
C PRO A 299 -15.11 7.24 -13.88
N PRO A 300 -15.26 6.06 -13.26
CA PRO A 300 -14.20 5.04 -13.20
C PRO A 300 -13.75 4.63 -14.61
N TRP A 301 -14.70 4.52 -15.54
CA TRP A 301 -14.49 4.07 -16.91
C TRP A 301 -13.87 5.12 -17.86
N ARG A 302 -13.80 6.41 -17.48
CA ARG A 302 -13.27 7.44 -18.40
C ARG A 302 -11.86 7.12 -18.91
N LEU A 303 -10.95 6.74 -18.01
CA LEU A 303 -9.56 6.48 -18.37
C LEU A 303 -9.45 5.20 -19.24
N PRO A 304 -10.02 4.05 -18.83
CA PRO A 304 -10.06 2.87 -19.70
C PRO A 304 -10.63 3.12 -21.09
N THR A 305 -11.78 3.82 -21.19
CA THR A 305 -12.41 4.09 -22.49
C THR A 305 -11.50 4.95 -23.39
N VAL A 306 -10.84 5.97 -22.83
CA VAL A 306 -9.89 6.80 -23.57
C VAL A 306 -8.69 5.97 -24.04
N MET A 307 -8.09 5.16 -23.17
CA MET A 307 -6.94 4.33 -23.53
C MET A 307 -7.28 3.32 -24.64
N VAL A 308 -8.42 2.65 -24.55
CA VAL A 308 -8.86 1.69 -25.57
C VAL A 308 -9.14 2.39 -26.90
N THR A 309 -9.78 3.57 -26.87
CA THR A 309 -10.03 4.36 -28.08
C THR A 309 -8.71 4.75 -28.75
N VAL A 310 -7.73 5.20 -27.97
CA VAL A 310 -6.39 5.52 -28.47
C VAL A 310 -5.70 4.28 -29.03
N ALA A 311 -5.83 3.12 -28.39
CA ALA A 311 -5.23 1.88 -28.87
C ALA A 311 -5.86 1.36 -30.16
N ILE A 312 -7.18 1.52 -30.34
CA ILE A 312 -7.86 1.20 -31.59
C ILE A 312 -7.34 2.10 -32.73
N ILE A 313 -7.27 3.42 -32.49
CA ILE A 313 -6.72 4.36 -33.47
C ILE A 313 -5.26 4.02 -33.79
N ALA A 314 -4.45 3.74 -32.76
CA ALA A 314 -3.06 3.37 -32.92
C ALA A 314 -2.88 2.06 -33.70
N GLY A 315 -3.75 1.06 -33.49
CA GLY A 315 -3.74 -0.20 -34.24
C GLY A 315 -4.02 0.02 -35.73
N LEU A 316 -5.06 0.79 -36.06
CA LEU A 316 -5.38 1.12 -37.45
C LEU A 316 -4.27 1.93 -38.13
N VAL A 317 -3.64 2.86 -37.42
CA VAL A 317 -2.50 3.64 -37.93
C VAL A 317 -1.26 2.77 -38.11
N ALA A 318 -0.98 1.87 -37.17
CA ALA A 318 0.19 0.99 -37.23
C ALA A 318 0.12 0.04 -38.43
N VAL A 319 -1.05 -0.55 -38.68
CA VAL A 319 -1.32 -1.36 -39.89
C VAL A 319 -1.02 -0.56 -41.16
N GLY A 320 -1.59 0.64 -41.30
CA GLY A 320 -1.32 1.47 -42.49
C GLY A 320 0.12 1.98 -42.62
N LEU A 321 0.90 1.99 -41.53
CA LEU A 321 2.33 2.29 -41.59
C LEU A 321 3.17 1.08 -41.98
N ASP A 322 2.78 -0.12 -41.56
CA ASP A 322 3.46 -1.37 -41.94
C ASP A 322 3.41 -1.58 -43.45
N ASP A 323 2.27 -1.29 -44.10
CA ASP A 323 2.11 -1.31 -45.56
C ASP A 323 3.14 -0.44 -46.31
N ASN A 324 3.63 0.64 -45.68
CA ASN A 324 4.48 1.63 -46.31
C ASN A 324 5.97 1.53 -45.92
N PHE A 325 6.30 0.94 -44.77
CA PHE A 325 7.63 1.09 -44.16
C PHE A 325 8.23 -0.18 -43.55
N GLY A 326 7.52 -1.31 -43.43
CA GLY A 326 7.94 -2.39 -42.53
C GLY A 326 7.74 -3.82 -43.06
N THR A 327 8.67 -4.32 -43.87
CA THR A 327 8.76 -5.74 -44.22
C THR A 327 10.15 -6.30 -43.89
N TYR A 328 10.22 -7.24 -42.93
CA TYR A 328 11.38 -8.09 -42.63
C TYR A 328 10.91 -9.56 -42.67
N GLU A 329 11.80 -10.51 -42.98
CA GLU A 329 11.54 -11.96 -43.06
C GLU A 329 11.15 -12.60 -41.71
N LEU A 330 10.06 -12.17 -41.09
CA LEU A 330 9.38 -12.87 -40.01
C LEU A 330 8.16 -13.58 -40.60
N ASP A 331 8.03 -14.86 -40.31
CA ASP A 331 6.89 -15.68 -40.74
C ASP A 331 5.58 -15.11 -40.19
N ALA A 332 4.64 -14.82 -41.09
CA ALA A 332 3.31 -14.31 -40.78
C ALA A 332 2.54 -15.26 -39.83
N GLY A 333 2.68 -16.58 -40.02
CA GLY A 333 2.00 -17.58 -39.18
C GLY A 333 2.47 -17.54 -37.72
N THR A 334 3.78 -17.45 -37.51
CA THR A 334 4.39 -17.29 -36.18
C THR A 334 3.95 -15.98 -35.51
N THR A 335 3.89 -14.88 -36.27
CA THR A 335 3.45 -13.57 -35.76
C THR A 335 1.97 -13.57 -35.37
N ALA A 336 1.09 -14.15 -36.21
CA ALA A 336 -0.33 -14.31 -35.89
C ALA A 336 -0.52 -15.15 -34.62
N THR A 337 0.25 -16.22 -34.47
CA THR A 337 0.24 -17.07 -33.26
C THR A 337 0.67 -16.27 -32.03
N LEU A 338 1.76 -15.50 -32.12
CA LEU A 338 2.25 -14.65 -31.04
C LEU A 338 1.20 -13.61 -30.62
N LEU A 339 0.61 -12.89 -31.57
CA LEU A 339 -0.44 -11.90 -31.32
C LEU A 339 -1.69 -12.54 -30.71
N GLY A 340 -2.06 -13.74 -31.15
CA GLY A 340 -3.15 -14.52 -30.58
C GLY A 340 -2.90 -14.93 -29.13
N VAL A 341 -1.69 -15.38 -28.80
CA VAL A 341 -1.28 -15.70 -27.42
C VAL A 341 -1.33 -14.45 -26.54
N ILE A 342 -0.83 -13.31 -27.05
CA ILE A 342 -0.88 -12.02 -26.32
C ILE A 342 -2.33 -11.61 -26.09
N ALA A 343 -3.19 -11.64 -27.11
CA ALA A 343 -4.60 -11.30 -26.99
C ALA A 343 -5.31 -12.18 -25.95
N GLY A 344 -5.12 -13.51 -26.01
CA GLY A 344 -5.69 -14.46 -25.06
C GLY A 344 -5.23 -14.20 -23.61
N ALA A 345 -3.94 -13.94 -23.43
CA ALA A 345 -3.36 -13.59 -22.12
C ALA A 345 -3.96 -12.28 -21.58
N MET A 346 -4.06 -11.23 -22.40
CA MET A 346 -4.63 -9.94 -22.00
C MET A 346 -6.13 -10.03 -21.67
N ALA A 347 -6.90 -10.84 -22.40
CA ALA A 347 -8.31 -11.07 -22.11
C ALA A 347 -8.49 -11.74 -20.72
N THR A 348 -7.69 -12.77 -20.43
CA THR A 348 -7.72 -13.46 -19.14
C THR A 348 -7.28 -12.54 -18.00
N LEU A 349 -6.21 -11.79 -18.22
CA LEU A 349 -5.67 -10.87 -17.23
C LEU A 349 -6.67 -9.74 -16.92
N THR A 350 -7.35 -9.19 -17.93
CA THR A 350 -8.45 -8.23 -17.75
C THR A 350 -9.59 -8.81 -16.90
N GLY A 351 -10.01 -10.04 -17.18
CA GLY A 351 -11.02 -10.74 -16.38
C GLY A 351 -10.59 -10.95 -14.92
N LEU A 352 -9.32 -11.29 -14.69
CA LEU A 352 -8.75 -11.44 -13.35
C LEU A 352 -8.74 -10.09 -12.60
N VAL A 353 -8.35 -9.00 -13.26
CA VAL A 353 -8.42 -7.65 -12.67
C VAL A 353 -9.85 -7.29 -12.30
N PHE A 354 -10.80 -7.50 -13.20
CA PHE A 354 -12.21 -7.20 -12.93
C PHE A 354 -12.73 -7.98 -11.72
N THR A 355 -12.36 -9.26 -11.62
CA THR A 355 -12.68 -10.12 -10.48
C THR A 355 -12.03 -9.58 -9.20
N ALA A 356 -10.73 -9.27 -9.22
CA ALA A 356 -10.01 -8.73 -8.06
C ALA A 356 -10.57 -7.38 -7.59
N VAL A 357 -10.87 -6.47 -8.52
CA VAL A 357 -11.49 -5.17 -8.27
C VAL A 357 -12.87 -5.34 -7.63
N THR A 358 -13.69 -6.24 -8.16
CA THR A 358 -15.03 -6.52 -7.63
C THR A 358 -14.97 -7.17 -6.25
N LEU A 359 -14.07 -8.13 -6.04
CA LEU A 359 -13.83 -8.75 -4.73
C LEU A 359 -13.32 -7.72 -3.71
N ALA A 360 -12.42 -6.82 -4.10
CA ALA A 360 -11.94 -5.75 -3.23
C ALA A 360 -13.08 -4.79 -2.82
N MET A 361 -13.99 -4.46 -3.73
CA MET A 361 -15.20 -3.67 -3.41
C MET A 361 -16.13 -4.45 -2.46
N GLN A 362 -16.35 -5.73 -2.70
CA GLN A 362 -17.17 -6.59 -1.85
C GLN A 362 -16.59 -6.70 -0.43
N PHE A 363 -15.26 -6.86 -0.33
CA PHE A 363 -14.53 -6.85 0.93
C PHE A 363 -14.66 -5.49 1.64
N GLY A 364 -14.46 -4.38 0.92
CA GLY A 364 -14.63 -3.02 1.46
C GLY A 364 -16.04 -2.77 2.01
N ALA A 365 -17.07 -3.20 1.28
CA ALA A 365 -18.47 -3.09 1.69
C ALA A 365 -18.77 -3.91 2.95
N SER A 366 -18.41 -5.20 2.93
CA SER A 366 -18.79 -6.17 3.96
C SER A 366 -17.91 -6.08 5.21
N GLN A 367 -16.59 -5.97 5.05
CA GLN A 367 -15.61 -6.12 6.14
C GLN A 367 -15.10 -4.79 6.71
N ILE A 368 -15.22 -3.66 5.99
CA ILE A 368 -14.56 -2.39 6.37
C ILE A 368 -15.56 -1.24 6.56
N SER A 369 -15.91 -0.48 5.53
CA SER A 369 -16.91 0.59 5.57
C SER A 369 -17.32 0.92 4.14
N ILE A 370 -18.63 1.10 3.94
CA ILE A 370 -19.21 1.46 2.64
C ILE A 370 -18.65 2.79 2.13
N ARG A 371 -18.19 3.67 3.05
CA ARG A 371 -17.62 4.99 2.74
C ARG A 371 -16.25 4.90 2.04
N VAL A 372 -15.58 3.75 2.11
CA VAL A 372 -14.28 3.49 1.50
C VAL A 372 -14.40 2.95 0.06
N ILE A 373 -15.56 2.38 -0.34
CA ILE A 373 -15.73 1.82 -1.70
C ILE A 373 -15.41 2.82 -2.81
N PRO A 374 -15.83 4.11 -2.75
CA PRO A 374 -15.54 5.06 -3.81
C PRO A 374 -14.03 5.34 -3.97
N MET A 375 -13.21 5.13 -2.93
CA MET A 375 -11.75 5.20 -3.05
C MET A 375 -11.22 4.08 -3.93
N LEU A 376 -11.67 2.84 -3.70
CA LEU A 376 -11.23 1.67 -4.48
C LEU A 376 -11.56 1.81 -5.96
N GLN A 377 -12.71 2.42 -6.27
CA GLN A 377 -13.13 2.72 -7.64
C GLN A 377 -12.35 3.86 -8.30
N GLN A 378 -11.79 4.77 -7.51
CA GLN A 378 -11.11 5.97 -7.98
C GLN A 378 -9.60 5.79 -8.08
N ASP A 379 -9.08 4.67 -7.60
CA ASP A 379 -7.66 4.39 -7.62
C ASP A 379 -7.10 4.39 -9.06
N GLY A 380 -6.07 5.20 -9.26
CA GLY A 380 -5.48 5.42 -10.58
C GLY A 380 -4.83 4.16 -11.15
N VAL A 381 -4.20 3.33 -10.31
CA VAL A 381 -3.54 2.09 -10.72
C VAL A 381 -4.61 1.12 -11.25
N MET A 382 -5.66 0.88 -10.47
CA MET A 382 -6.75 -0.02 -10.86
C MET A 382 -7.36 0.37 -12.22
N ARG A 383 -7.61 1.67 -12.43
CA ARG A 383 -8.16 2.21 -13.69
C ARG A 383 -7.17 2.12 -14.85
N ALA A 384 -5.90 2.43 -14.61
CA ALA A 384 -4.85 2.35 -15.62
C ALA A 384 -4.58 0.90 -16.03
N SER A 385 -4.60 -0.06 -15.10
CA SER A 385 -4.40 -1.48 -15.39
C SER A 385 -5.52 -2.02 -16.27
N ILE A 386 -6.80 -1.81 -15.90
CA ILE A 386 -7.94 -2.23 -16.73
C ILE A 386 -7.84 -1.60 -18.12
N GLY A 387 -7.56 -0.30 -18.19
CA GLY A 387 -7.42 0.44 -19.44
C GLY A 387 -6.31 -0.13 -20.31
N LEU A 388 -5.12 -0.34 -19.76
CA LEU A 388 -3.96 -0.85 -20.47
C LEU A 388 -4.18 -2.27 -20.99
N PHE A 389 -4.69 -3.18 -20.18
CA PHE A 389 -4.88 -4.58 -20.59
C PHE A 389 -5.93 -4.71 -21.69
N LEU A 390 -7.02 -3.95 -21.59
CA LEU A 390 -8.04 -3.90 -22.62
C LEU A 390 -7.54 -3.20 -23.89
N SER A 391 -6.65 -2.21 -23.75
CA SER A 391 -6.00 -1.53 -24.87
C SER A 391 -5.04 -2.44 -25.62
N THR A 392 -4.15 -3.15 -24.91
CA THR A 392 -3.23 -4.13 -25.49
C THR A 392 -4.00 -5.24 -26.19
N PHE A 393 -5.07 -5.76 -25.56
CA PHE A 393 -5.97 -6.73 -26.18
C PHE A 393 -6.58 -6.21 -27.49
N ALA A 394 -7.18 -5.02 -27.48
CA ALA A 394 -7.81 -4.45 -28.66
C ALA A 394 -6.79 -4.22 -29.79
N PHE A 395 -5.61 -3.69 -29.45
CA PHE A 395 -4.52 -3.48 -30.40
C PHE A 395 -4.06 -4.80 -31.04
N THR A 396 -3.75 -5.84 -30.25
CA THR A 396 -3.26 -7.10 -30.81
C THR A 396 -4.32 -7.86 -31.60
N VAL A 397 -5.61 -7.73 -31.25
CA VAL A 397 -6.70 -8.30 -32.06
C VAL A 397 -6.82 -7.59 -33.40
N ILE A 398 -6.72 -6.26 -33.45
CA ILE A 398 -6.78 -5.51 -34.72
C ILE A 398 -5.66 -5.96 -35.65
N VAL A 399 -4.42 -6.00 -35.16
CA VAL A 399 -3.25 -6.43 -35.95
C VAL A 399 -3.37 -7.90 -36.36
N ALA A 400 -3.86 -8.78 -35.48
CA ALA A 400 -4.05 -10.18 -35.81
C ALA A 400 -5.15 -10.42 -36.86
N VAL A 401 -6.24 -9.65 -36.81
CA VAL A 401 -7.33 -9.71 -37.81
C VAL A 401 -6.81 -9.23 -39.16
N ASP A 402 -6.07 -8.12 -39.18
CA ASP A 402 -5.49 -7.57 -40.40
C ASP A 402 -4.56 -8.59 -41.09
N LEU A 403 -3.62 -9.17 -40.32
CA LEU A 403 -2.72 -10.22 -40.79
C LEU A 403 -3.45 -11.46 -41.30
N ALA A 404 -4.62 -11.80 -40.73
CA ALA A 404 -5.45 -12.90 -41.19
C ALA A 404 -6.23 -12.57 -42.48
N THR A 405 -6.47 -11.29 -42.78
CA THR A 405 -7.21 -10.84 -43.98
C THR A 405 -6.31 -10.58 -45.18
N VAL A 406 -5.04 -10.20 -44.97
CA VAL A 406 -4.06 -9.87 -46.03
C VAL A 406 -3.18 -11.09 -46.39
N ALA A 407 -3.72 -12.30 -46.25
CA ALA A 407 -3.03 -13.60 -46.26
C ALA A 407 -2.26 -14.00 -47.55
N ASP A 408 -2.08 -13.11 -48.52
CA ASP A 408 -1.26 -13.33 -49.72
C ASP A 408 0.22 -12.91 -49.53
N GLU A 409 0.57 -12.20 -48.45
CA GLU A 409 1.96 -11.81 -48.16
C GLU A 409 2.62 -12.73 -47.11
N GLU A 410 3.76 -13.35 -47.46
CA GLU A 410 4.55 -14.22 -46.55
C GLU A 410 5.23 -13.45 -45.40
N VAL A 411 5.09 -12.12 -45.35
CA VAL A 411 5.91 -11.23 -44.54
C VAL A 411 5.08 -10.56 -43.44
N ALA A 412 5.54 -10.67 -42.19
CA ALA A 412 4.84 -10.12 -41.04
C ALA A 412 5.07 -8.60 -40.82
N PRO A 413 4.05 -7.86 -40.31
CA PRO A 413 4.14 -6.43 -40.00
C PRO A 413 5.05 -6.15 -38.80
N VAL A 414 6.09 -5.34 -39.00
CA VAL A 414 7.20 -5.18 -38.04
C VAL A 414 6.88 -4.13 -36.96
N ILE A 415 6.32 -2.99 -37.36
CA ILE A 415 6.01 -1.87 -36.46
C ILE A 415 4.90 -2.30 -35.51
N SER A 416 3.82 -2.87 -36.03
CA SER A 416 2.71 -3.37 -35.22
C SER A 416 3.15 -4.46 -34.25
N THR A 417 3.97 -5.43 -34.69
CA THR A 417 4.47 -6.50 -33.80
C THR A 417 5.39 -5.95 -32.72
N THR A 418 6.26 -4.98 -33.05
CA THR A 418 7.14 -4.33 -32.06
C THR A 418 6.33 -3.56 -31.00
N ILE A 419 5.30 -2.82 -31.42
CA ILE A 419 4.40 -2.11 -30.51
C ILE A 419 3.63 -3.11 -29.64
N ALA A 420 3.15 -4.22 -30.19
CA ALA A 420 2.44 -5.26 -29.44
C ALA A 420 3.34 -5.88 -28.35
N ILE A 421 4.59 -6.20 -28.67
CA ILE A 421 5.57 -6.72 -27.70
C ILE A 421 5.83 -5.67 -26.61
N PHE A 422 6.05 -4.41 -26.98
CA PHE A 422 6.24 -3.32 -26.02
C PHE A 422 5.05 -3.15 -25.09
N LEU A 423 3.82 -3.09 -25.63
CA LEU A 423 2.59 -3.01 -24.84
C LEU A 423 2.43 -4.21 -23.90
N THR A 424 2.86 -5.41 -24.32
CA THR A 424 2.84 -6.62 -23.48
C THR A 424 3.80 -6.51 -22.30
N LEU A 425 5.01 -5.96 -22.51
CA LEU A 425 5.97 -5.72 -21.44
C LEU A 425 5.44 -4.68 -20.45
N VAL A 426 4.90 -3.56 -20.94
CA VAL A 426 4.28 -2.52 -20.08
C VAL A 426 3.09 -3.10 -19.32
N SER A 427 2.29 -3.97 -19.96
CA SER A 427 1.16 -4.66 -19.33
C SER A 427 1.63 -5.61 -18.21
N THR A 428 2.71 -6.35 -18.45
CA THR A 428 3.29 -7.24 -17.43
C THR A 428 3.79 -6.44 -16.22
N PHE A 429 4.48 -5.32 -16.44
CA PHE A 429 4.89 -4.43 -15.35
C PHE A 429 3.69 -3.87 -14.58
N MET A 430 2.67 -3.39 -15.29
CA MET A 430 1.44 -2.88 -14.70
C MET A 430 0.70 -3.94 -13.88
N PHE A 431 0.75 -5.22 -14.28
CA PHE A 431 0.17 -6.31 -13.51
C PHE A 431 0.86 -6.51 -12.16
N ILE A 432 2.19 -6.41 -12.10
CA ILE A 432 2.94 -6.48 -10.84
C ILE A 432 2.54 -5.32 -9.91
N VAL A 433 2.47 -4.10 -10.45
CA VAL A 433 2.02 -2.91 -9.70
C VAL A 433 0.59 -3.10 -9.17
N LEU A 434 -0.30 -3.67 -9.98
CA LEU A 434 -1.67 -3.99 -9.58
C LEU A 434 -1.72 -4.99 -8.43
N VAL A 435 -0.94 -6.06 -8.47
CA VAL A 435 -0.91 -7.08 -7.40
C VAL A 435 -0.45 -6.44 -6.09
N GLY A 436 0.62 -5.65 -6.11
CA GLY A 436 1.09 -4.90 -4.94
C GLY A 436 0.00 -3.95 -4.40
N LYS A 437 -0.72 -3.28 -5.31
CA LYS A 437 -1.79 -2.36 -4.94
C LYS A 437 -2.97 -3.07 -4.28
N VAL A 438 -3.43 -4.20 -4.83
CA VAL A 438 -4.52 -4.99 -4.23
C VAL A 438 -4.12 -5.50 -2.84
N GLY A 439 -2.88 -5.97 -2.66
CA GLY A 439 -2.36 -6.38 -1.35
C GLY A 439 -2.35 -5.24 -0.33
N SER A 440 -1.97 -4.03 -0.75
CA SER A 440 -1.97 -2.83 0.10
C SER A 440 -3.37 -2.45 0.59
N ILE A 441 -4.37 -2.53 -0.30
CA ILE A 441 -5.77 -2.18 -0.01
C ILE A 441 -6.39 -3.12 1.03
N LEU A 442 -6.05 -4.40 0.97
CA LEU A 442 -6.60 -5.42 1.89
C LEU A 442 -5.98 -5.33 3.31
N ASN A 443 -4.95 -4.50 3.51
CA ASN A 443 -4.34 -4.27 4.82
C ASN A 443 -5.12 -3.20 5.61
N SER A 444 -5.81 -3.62 6.67
CA SER A 444 -6.63 -2.73 7.52
C SER A 444 -5.84 -1.56 8.13
N SER A 445 -4.57 -1.77 8.49
CA SER A 445 -3.75 -0.71 9.09
C SER A 445 -3.30 0.33 8.06
N GLN A 446 -3.04 -0.08 6.81
CA GLN A 446 -2.76 0.87 5.72
C GLN A 446 -4.01 1.69 5.38
N LEU A 447 -5.17 1.05 5.40
CA LEU A 447 -6.41 1.75 5.15
C LEU A 447 -6.72 2.80 6.23
N LEU A 448 -6.57 2.46 7.51
CA LEU A 448 -6.82 3.42 8.59
C LEU A 448 -5.91 4.66 8.45
N ARG A 449 -4.62 4.47 8.13
CA ARG A 449 -3.71 5.57 7.79
C ARG A 449 -4.18 6.40 6.60
N TRP A 450 -4.74 5.75 5.57
CA TRP A 450 -5.30 6.48 4.44
C TRP A 450 -6.52 7.32 4.86
N ILE A 451 -7.46 6.75 5.62
CA ILE A 451 -8.65 7.47 6.12
C ILE A 451 -8.24 8.67 6.97
N GLU A 452 -7.25 8.48 7.85
CA GLU A 452 -6.65 9.55 8.64
C GLU A 452 -6.03 10.62 7.74
N SER A 453 -5.22 10.26 6.74
CA SER A 453 -4.61 11.23 5.82
C SER A 453 -5.64 12.09 5.07
N GLU A 454 -6.74 11.48 4.61
CA GLU A 454 -7.87 12.18 3.99
C GLU A 454 -8.60 13.07 5.00
N GLY A 455 -8.78 12.58 6.23
CA GLY A 455 -9.32 13.35 7.34
C GLY A 455 -8.49 14.59 7.64
N ARG A 456 -7.17 14.45 7.75
CA ARG A 456 -6.22 15.56 7.96
C ARG A 456 -6.30 16.57 6.81
N ALA A 457 -6.32 16.11 5.57
CA ALA A 457 -6.51 16.98 4.41
C ALA A 457 -7.85 17.73 4.44
N ALA A 458 -8.92 17.08 4.91
CA ALA A 458 -10.21 17.72 5.11
C ALA A 458 -10.19 18.74 6.27
N VAL A 459 -9.45 18.47 7.36
CA VAL A 459 -9.24 19.43 8.46
C VAL A 459 -8.61 20.70 7.94
N TYR A 460 -7.48 20.61 7.23
CA TYR A 460 -6.79 21.80 6.69
C TYR A 460 -7.63 22.58 5.67
N ARG A 461 -8.55 21.92 4.99
CA ARG A 461 -9.44 22.57 4.02
C ARG A 461 -10.60 23.32 4.69
N LEU A 462 -11.20 22.74 5.74
CA LEU A 462 -12.31 23.38 6.47
C LEU A 462 -11.81 24.40 7.49
N TYR A 463 -10.66 24.13 8.14
CA TYR A 463 -10.05 24.94 9.18
C TYR A 463 -8.59 25.25 8.82
N PRO A 464 -8.33 26.15 7.84
CA PRO A 464 -6.98 26.50 7.41
C PRO A 464 -6.22 27.30 8.48
N ASP A 465 -4.90 27.09 8.58
CA ASP A 465 -4.01 27.74 9.58
C ASP A 465 -3.84 29.26 9.39
N VAL A 466 -4.41 29.85 8.34
CA VAL A 466 -4.29 31.27 8.03
C VAL A 466 -5.47 32.02 8.61
N MET A 467 -5.29 32.58 9.81
CA MET A 467 -6.13 33.68 10.27
C MET A 467 -5.35 34.98 10.07
N PRO A 468 -5.69 35.81 9.07
CA PRO A 468 -5.44 37.23 9.19
C PRO A 468 -6.28 37.69 10.38
N GLU A 469 -5.65 38.26 11.42
CA GLU A 469 -6.40 38.95 12.49
C GLU A 469 -7.19 40.11 11.85
N SER A 470 -8.44 39.88 11.47
CA SER A 470 -9.42 40.95 11.24
C SER A 470 -10.30 41.04 12.47
N ARG A 471 -9.79 41.72 13.50
CA ARG A 471 -10.55 42.05 14.69
C ARG A 471 -11.56 43.15 14.37
N THR A 472 -12.82 42.76 14.17
CA THR A 472 -13.98 43.61 14.47
C THR A 472 -15.10 42.71 14.96
N SER A 473 -15.38 42.74 16.26
CA SER A 473 -16.66 42.29 16.80
C SER A 473 -17.72 43.32 16.39
N PHE A 474 -18.74 42.87 15.66
CA PHE A 474 -20.00 43.61 15.64
C PHE A 474 -20.78 43.25 16.91
N PRO A 475 -21.62 44.14 17.45
CA PRO A 475 -22.49 43.80 18.56
C PRO A 475 -23.35 42.61 18.15
N VAL A 476 -23.22 41.51 18.88
CA VAL A 476 -24.25 40.47 18.90
C VAL A 476 -25.49 41.16 19.47
N HIS A 477 -26.51 41.40 18.65
CA HIS A 477 -27.84 41.71 19.18
C HIS A 477 -28.41 40.42 19.78
N GLY A 478 -27.86 40.04 20.95
CA GLY A 478 -28.37 39.01 21.83
C GLY A 478 -29.34 39.62 22.84
N GLY A 479 -30.36 40.32 22.33
CA GLY A 479 -31.55 40.62 23.11
C GLY A 479 -32.60 39.58 22.77
N GLU A 480 -33.31 39.06 23.77
CA GLU A 480 -34.58 38.37 23.59
C GLU A 480 -35.46 39.23 22.66
N VAL A 481 -35.67 38.76 21.44
CA VAL A 481 -36.56 39.43 20.49
C VAL A 481 -37.98 39.01 20.86
N ASP A 482 -38.75 39.99 21.32
CA ASP A 482 -40.19 39.94 21.52
C ASP A 482 -40.88 39.22 20.34
N GLU A 483 -41.77 38.25 20.61
CA GLU A 483 -42.33 37.35 19.59
C GLU A 483 -43.06 38.09 18.45
N ASP A 484 -43.47 39.33 18.67
CA ASP A 484 -44.19 40.20 17.73
C ASP A 484 -43.28 40.96 16.72
N GLN A 485 -41.94 40.86 16.81
CA GLN A 485 -41.00 41.57 15.92
C GLN A 485 -40.04 40.64 15.16
N ARG A 486 -40.50 39.47 14.68
CA ARG A 486 -39.63 38.64 13.83
C ARG A 486 -39.31 39.35 12.52
N PRO A 487 -38.03 39.61 12.20
CA PRO A 487 -37.65 40.15 10.90
C PRO A 487 -38.14 39.23 9.79
N VAL A 488 -38.57 39.80 8.66
CA VAL A 488 -39.07 39.04 7.52
C VAL A 488 -38.00 38.02 7.10
N SER A 489 -38.32 36.72 7.21
CA SER A 489 -37.41 35.64 6.84
C SER A 489 -37.87 34.93 5.56
N LEU A 490 -36.91 34.66 4.67
CA LEU A 490 -37.14 33.90 3.44
C LEU A 490 -36.36 32.59 3.50
N VAL A 491 -37.08 31.47 3.51
CA VAL A 491 -36.46 30.15 3.41
C VAL A 491 -36.25 29.78 1.95
N VAL A 492 -34.99 29.61 1.58
CA VAL A 492 -34.57 29.10 0.28
C VAL A 492 -34.62 27.58 0.30
N THR A 493 -35.45 27.00 -0.57
CA THR A 493 -35.56 25.55 -0.70
C THR A 493 -34.82 25.01 -1.93
N LEU A 494 -34.30 23.79 -1.80
CA LEU A 494 -33.72 23.06 -2.93
C LEU A 494 -34.83 22.43 -3.78
N ARG A 495 -35.33 23.19 -4.75
CA ARG A 495 -36.38 22.72 -5.69
C ARG A 495 -35.80 21.86 -6.80
N ASP A 496 -34.72 22.31 -7.41
CA ASP A 496 -34.05 21.58 -8.50
C ASP A 496 -33.28 20.38 -7.94
N THR A 497 -33.57 19.20 -8.47
CA THR A 497 -32.85 17.99 -8.08
C THR A 497 -31.45 18.04 -8.69
N PRO A 498 -30.37 18.10 -7.87
CA PRO A 498 -29.03 18.04 -8.42
C PRO A 498 -28.84 16.70 -9.16
N THR A 499 -28.27 16.72 -10.36
CA THR A 499 -28.02 15.51 -11.16
C THR A 499 -26.98 14.55 -10.55
N ARG A 500 -26.38 14.90 -9.40
CA ARG A 500 -25.18 14.24 -8.85
C ARG A 500 -25.30 13.90 -7.36
N GLY A 501 -26.47 13.42 -6.95
CA GLY A 501 -26.76 13.09 -5.55
C GLY A 501 -27.19 14.31 -4.73
N ARG A 502 -27.56 14.07 -3.48
CA ARG A 502 -28.20 15.05 -2.58
C ARG A 502 -27.46 15.26 -1.26
N VAL A 503 -26.26 14.72 -1.13
CA VAL A 503 -25.41 14.93 0.03
C VAL A 503 -24.60 16.21 -0.17
N LEU A 504 -24.64 17.14 0.78
CA LEU A 504 -23.86 18.37 0.70
C LEU A 504 -22.37 18.10 0.95
N LEU A 505 -21.50 18.38 -0.02
CA LEU A 505 -20.07 18.11 0.05
C LEU A 505 -19.22 19.34 0.40
N ALA A 506 -19.60 20.53 -0.06
CA ALA A 506 -18.86 21.75 0.21
C ALA A 506 -19.74 22.99 0.07
N ILE A 507 -19.34 24.06 0.77
CA ILE A 507 -20.03 25.35 0.83
C ILE A 507 -18.99 26.45 0.53
N ASP A 508 -19.28 27.34 -0.42
CA ASP A 508 -18.46 28.53 -0.71
C ASP A 508 -18.84 29.69 0.25
N LEU A 509 -18.39 29.58 1.51
CA LEU A 509 -18.68 30.57 2.56
C LEU A 509 -18.24 31.98 2.18
N VAL A 510 -17.10 32.12 1.50
CA VAL A 510 -16.55 33.42 1.07
C VAL A 510 -17.44 34.09 0.01
N ARG A 511 -18.02 33.32 -0.90
CA ARG A 511 -18.98 33.87 -1.87
C ARG A 511 -20.31 34.21 -1.22
N ILE A 512 -20.80 33.38 -0.30
CA ILE A 512 -22.03 33.66 0.46
C ILE A 512 -21.87 34.96 1.25
N GLN A 513 -20.76 35.17 1.96
CA GLN A 513 -20.51 36.39 2.72
C GLN A 513 -20.54 37.64 1.82
N ARG A 514 -19.90 37.58 0.64
CA ARG A 514 -19.92 38.70 -0.31
C ARG A 514 -21.32 39.01 -0.85
N LEU A 515 -22.15 37.99 -1.04
CA LEU A 515 -23.54 38.16 -1.45
C LEU A 515 -24.37 38.77 -0.31
N ALA A 516 -24.17 38.27 0.92
CA ALA A 516 -24.80 38.78 2.13
C ALA A 516 -24.49 40.26 2.37
N ILE A 517 -23.21 40.67 2.26
CA ILE A 517 -22.78 42.08 2.37
C ILE A 517 -23.40 42.93 1.25
N ARG A 518 -23.43 42.42 0.02
CA ARG A 518 -23.99 43.15 -1.13
C ARG A 518 -25.48 43.41 -0.98
N TRP A 519 -26.21 42.45 -0.42
CA TRP A 519 -27.66 42.54 -0.22
C TRP A 519 -28.03 43.12 1.15
N ASN A 520 -27.05 43.35 2.03
CA ASN A 520 -27.26 43.77 3.41
C ASN A 520 -28.22 42.84 4.18
N VAL A 521 -28.08 41.52 3.98
CA VAL A 521 -28.90 40.48 4.64
C VAL A 521 -28.03 39.52 5.41
N ARG A 522 -28.57 38.93 6.47
CA ARG A 522 -27.95 37.77 7.15
C ARG A 522 -28.42 36.49 6.47
N VAL A 523 -27.51 35.54 6.29
CA VAL A 523 -27.79 34.24 5.66
C VAL A 523 -27.44 33.12 6.62
N ASP A 524 -28.45 32.40 7.10
CA ASP A 524 -28.27 31.26 7.99
C ASP A 524 -28.35 29.94 7.21
N LEU A 525 -27.35 29.09 7.40
CA LEU A 525 -27.26 27.75 6.81
C LEU A 525 -28.11 26.77 7.63
N LEU A 526 -29.14 26.18 6.99
CA LEU A 526 -30.01 25.20 7.65
C LEU A 526 -29.49 23.76 7.53
N VAL A 527 -28.44 23.54 6.73
CA VAL A 527 -27.85 22.23 6.45
C VAL A 527 -26.33 22.26 6.55
N GLY A 528 -25.76 21.18 7.07
CA GLY A 528 -24.33 20.99 7.24
C GLY A 528 -23.66 20.18 6.12
N ILE A 529 -22.33 20.29 6.04
CA ILE A 529 -21.53 19.40 5.18
C ILE A 529 -21.74 17.95 5.63
N GLY A 530 -22.15 17.09 4.70
CA GLY A 530 -22.46 15.68 4.93
C GLY A 530 -23.95 15.36 5.00
N ASP A 531 -24.80 16.37 5.13
CA ASP A 531 -26.24 16.15 5.29
C ASP A 531 -26.86 15.73 3.96
N TYR A 532 -27.79 14.79 4.02
CA TYR A 532 -28.66 14.46 2.92
C TYR A 532 -29.79 15.50 2.89
N VAL A 533 -29.88 16.26 1.80
CA VAL A 533 -30.88 17.33 1.63
C VAL A 533 -32.06 16.80 0.82
N PRO A 534 -33.23 16.54 1.44
CA PRO A 534 -34.40 16.03 0.72
C PRO A 534 -35.00 17.08 -0.21
N HIS A 535 -35.91 16.64 -1.08
CA HIS A 535 -36.59 17.53 -2.02
C HIS A 535 -37.38 18.60 -1.25
N ASN A 536 -37.30 19.86 -1.70
CA ASN A 536 -37.94 21.02 -1.07
C ASN A 536 -37.49 21.31 0.38
N ALA A 537 -36.39 20.71 0.84
CA ALA A 537 -35.81 21.09 2.13
C ALA A 537 -35.30 22.52 2.10
N GLY A 538 -35.46 23.23 3.22
CA GLY A 538 -34.83 24.53 3.45
C GLY A 538 -33.31 24.36 3.55
N VAL A 539 -32.57 25.20 2.84
CA VAL A 539 -31.10 25.16 2.77
C VAL A 539 -30.49 26.43 3.31
N PHE A 540 -31.14 27.56 3.04
CA PHE A 540 -30.79 28.85 3.63
C PHE A 540 -32.03 29.49 4.24
N GLU A 541 -31.85 30.17 5.35
CA GLU A 541 -32.78 31.17 5.87
C GLU A 541 -32.15 32.55 5.67
N ILE A 542 -32.85 33.44 4.98
CA ILE A 542 -32.41 34.82 4.75
C ILE A 542 -33.16 35.71 5.71
N ILE A 543 -32.43 36.47 6.52
CA ILE A 543 -32.99 37.38 7.52
C ILE A 543 -32.69 38.82 7.06
N GLY A 544 -33.74 39.61 6.80
CA GLY A 544 -33.63 41.00 6.34
C GLY A 544 -34.47 41.31 5.09
N ASP A 545 -34.22 42.46 4.46
CA ASP A 545 -34.88 42.82 3.19
C ASP A 545 -34.35 41.94 2.04
N HIS A 546 -35.22 41.05 1.54
CA HIS A 546 -34.86 40.03 0.57
C HIS A 546 -35.23 40.41 -0.88
N ARG A 547 -35.69 41.64 -1.15
CA ARG A 547 -36.11 42.09 -2.50
C ARG A 547 -35.01 41.92 -3.56
N ASP A 548 -33.77 42.20 -3.18
CA ASP A 548 -32.61 42.13 -4.08
C ASP A 548 -31.93 40.74 -4.10
N VAL A 549 -32.41 39.79 -3.28
CA VAL A 549 -31.77 38.50 -3.09
C VAL A 549 -32.07 37.56 -4.25
N ARG A 550 -31.00 37.10 -4.89
CA ARG A 550 -31.09 36.16 -6.01
C ARG A 550 -30.78 34.74 -5.53
N THR A 551 -31.83 34.01 -5.18
CA THR A 551 -31.77 32.65 -4.61
C THR A 551 -30.87 31.68 -5.39
N HIS A 552 -30.93 31.69 -6.73
CA HIS A 552 -30.09 30.83 -7.57
C HIS A 552 -28.58 31.09 -7.34
N GLN A 553 -28.16 32.33 -7.04
CA GLN A 553 -26.74 32.62 -6.77
C GLN A 553 -26.25 31.94 -5.50
N LEU A 554 -27.08 31.88 -4.45
CA LEU A 554 -26.79 31.14 -3.22
C LEU A 554 -26.71 29.63 -3.48
N LEU A 555 -27.67 29.08 -4.23
CA LEU A 555 -27.67 27.65 -4.57
C LEU A 555 -26.42 27.23 -5.37
N THR A 556 -25.87 28.09 -6.24
CA THR A 556 -24.60 27.79 -6.94
C THR A 556 -23.36 27.78 -6.04
N CYS A 557 -23.48 28.23 -4.78
CA CYS A 557 -22.41 28.18 -3.79
C CYS A 557 -22.32 26.82 -3.08
N LEU A 558 -23.27 25.92 -3.35
CA LEU A 558 -23.32 24.58 -2.77
C LEU A 558 -22.84 23.53 -3.77
N LEU A 559 -22.10 22.55 -3.26
CA LEU A 559 -21.67 21.40 -4.04
C LEU A 559 -22.31 20.13 -3.49
N PHE A 560 -23.17 19.49 -4.29
CA PHE A 560 -23.80 18.22 -3.94
C PHE A 560 -23.08 17.00 -4.54
N GLY A 561 -23.22 15.86 -3.88
CA GLY A 561 -22.62 14.58 -4.22
C GLY A 561 -23.45 13.37 -3.76
N ASP A 562 -22.96 12.16 -4.06
CA ASP A 562 -23.66 10.92 -3.71
C ASP A 562 -23.38 10.43 -2.28
N THR A 563 -22.15 10.61 -1.77
CA THR A 563 -21.74 10.06 -0.46
C THR A 563 -20.82 10.99 0.32
N HIS A 564 -21.02 11.02 1.64
CA HIS A 564 -20.18 11.71 2.62
C HIS A 564 -18.94 10.88 2.96
N ARG A 565 -17.85 11.14 2.23
CA ARG A 565 -16.59 10.38 2.25
C ARG A 565 -15.54 11.04 3.16
N PRO A 566 -14.51 10.32 3.65
CA PRO A 566 -13.46 10.89 4.50
C PRO A 566 -12.80 12.15 3.93
N SER A 567 -12.56 12.18 2.62
CA SER A 567 -11.97 13.32 1.92
C SER A 567 -12.82 14.59 1.95
N VAL A 568 -14.12 14.50 2.27
CA VAL A 568 -15.10 15.60 2.25
C VAL A 568 -15.08 16.38 3.55
N SER A 569 -14.97 15.71 4.70
CA SER A 569 -14.97 16.37 6.00
C SER A 569 -14.32 15.51 7.08
N PRO A 570 -13.77 16.11 8.15
CA PRO A 570 -13.24 15.38 9.29
C PRO A 570 -14.27 14.49 9.97
N ALA A 571 -15.55 14.91 10.01
CA ALA A 571 -16.65 14.12 10.56
C ALA A 571 -16.83 12.80 9.79
N ALA A 572 -16.73 12.83 8.46
CA ALA A 572 -16.81 11.62 7.64
C ALA A 572 -15.59 10.69 7.83
N ALA A 573 -14.42 11.24 8.10
CA ALA A 573 -13.22 10.46 8.39
C ALA A 573 -13.33 9.77 9.76
N LEU A 574 -13.69 10.53 10.81
CA LEU A 574 -13.96 9.97 12.14
C LEU A 574 -15.08 8.93 12.10
N GLN A 575 -16.17 9.19 11.36
CA GLN A 575 -17.24 8.21 11.18
C GLN A 575 -16.73 6.94 10.48
N ALA A 576 -15.90 7.06 9.44
CA ALA A 576 -15.35 5.89 8.76
C ALA A 576 -14.40 5.08 9.66
N ILE A 577 -13.62 5.73 10.52
CA ILE A 577 -12.79 5.08 11.54
C ILE A 577 -13.67 4.37 12.57
N SER A 578 -14.73 5.03 13.06
CA SER A 578 -15.72 4.43 13.95
C SER A 578 -16.41 3.23 13.31
N ASP A 579 -16.81 3.30 12.04
CA ASP A 579 -17.41 2.18 11.31
C ASP A 579 -16.47 0.95 11.30
N VAL A 580 -15.15 1.17 11.09
CA VAL A 580 -14.13 0.10 11.14
C VAL A 580 -14.04 -0.50 12.54
N ALA A 581 -14.01 0.34 13.59
CA ALA A 581 -13.99 -0.13 14.98
C ALA A 581 -15.25 -0.94 15.32
N LEU A 582 -16.43 -0.47 14.92
CA LEU A 582 -17.71 -1.16 15.16
C LEU A 582 -17.79 -2.52 14.47
N LYS A 583 -17.30 -2.63 13.23
CA LYS A 583 -17.23 -3.93 12.56
C LYS A 583 -16.24 -4.86 13.26
N ALA A 584 -15.07 -4.34 13.65
CA ALA A 584 -14.09 -5.12 14.40
C ALA A 584 -14.64 -5.64 15.73
N LEU A 585 -15.45 -4.84 16.44
CA LEU A 585 -16.14 -5.22 17.67
C LEU A 585 -17.38 -6.11 17.47
N SER A 586 -17.84 -6.31 16.24
CA SER A 586 -19.03 -7.11 15.99
C SER A 586 -18.84 -8.57 16.45
N PRO A 587 -19.88 -9.25 16.93
CA PRO A 587 -19.77 -10.65 17.40
C PRO A 587 -19.22 -11.63 16.36
N ALA A 588 -19.37 -11.31 15.06
CA ALA A 588 -18.88 -12.13 13.97
C ALA A 588 -17.36 -12.01 13.74
N ILE A 589 -16.74 -10.88 14.09
CA ILE A 589 -15.31 -10.62 13.87
C ILE A 589 -14.54 -10.70 15.19
N ASN A 590 -15.01 -10.00 16.23
CA ASN A 590 -14.43 -9.97 17.57
C ASN A 590 -12.91 -9.70 17.60
N ASP A 591 -12.47 -8.63 16.92
CA ASP A 591 -11.07 -8.18 16.87
C ASP A 591 -10.88 -6.86 17.64
N PRO A 592 -10.64 -6.92 18.96
CA PRO A 592 -10.42 -5.72 19.77
C PRO A 592 -9.13 -4.99 19.43
N SER A 593 -8.12 -5.66 18.85
CA SER A 593 -6.85 -5.02 18.48
C SER A 593 -7.02 -4.09 17.28
N ARG A 594 -7.88 -4.43 16.30
CA ARG A 594 -8.26 -3.51 15.22
C ARG A 594 -9.06 -2.30 15.75
N ALA A 595 -9.93 -2.49 16.73
CA ALA A 595 -10.67 -1.39 17.34
C ALA A 595 -9.74 -0.43 18.10
N VAL A 596 -8.70 -0.94 18.79
CA VAL A 596 -7.64 -0.11 19.39
C VAL A 596 -6.91 0.72 18.33
N GLN A 597 -6.52 0.12 17.21
CA GLN A 597 -5.87 0.86 16.11
C GLN A 597 -6.77 1.96 15.55
N ALA A 598 -8.07 1.70 15.41
CA ALA A 598 -9.02 2.74 15.00
C ALA A 598 -9.08 3.90 16.02
N LEU A 599 -9.08 3.60 17.33
CA LEU A 599 -9.01 4.62 18.38
C LEU A 599 -7.71 5.44 18.32
N ASP A 600 -6.57 4.84 17.97
CA ASP A 600 -5.31 5.57 17.78
C ASP A 600 -5.44 6.68 16.72
N HIS A 601 -6.04 6.35 15.57
CA HIS A 601 -6.26 7.32 14.49
C HIS A 601 -7.36 8.35 14.81
N SER A 602 -8.39 7.95 15.58
CA SER A 602 -9.38 8.90 16.11
C SER A 602 -8.73 9.91 17.06
N GLU A 603 -7.82 9.47 17.94
CA GLU A 603 -7.10 10.36 18.86
C GLU A 603 -6.27 11.41 18.12
N ASP A 604 -5.47 11.00 17.12
CA ASP A 604 -4.65 11.92 16.33
C ASP A 604 -5.50 12.97 15.60
N LEU A 605 -6.60 12.56 14.95
CA LEU A 605 -7.51 13.48 14.27
C LEU A 605 -8.19 14.45 15.24
N LEU A 606 -8.62 13.98 16.43
CA LEU A 606 -9.24 14.84 17.44
C LEU A 606 -8.24 15.85 18.01
N LEU A 607 -7.00 15.44 18.27
CA LEU A 607 -5.93 16.35 18.70
C LEU A 607 -5.61 17.41 17.64
N LEU A 608 -5.67 17.06 16.36
CA LEU A 608 -5.50 18.02 15.26
C LEU A 608 -6.69 19.00 15.15
N LEU A 609 -7.91 18.51 15.41
CA LEU A 609 -9.16 19.26 15.33
C LEU A 609 -9.37 20.23 16.49
N GLY A 610 -9.09 19.82 17.74
CA GLY A 610 -9.45 20.55 18.95
C GLY A 610 -9.09 22.04 18.90
N PRO A 611 -7.81 22.41 18.70
CA PRO A 611 -7.38 23.80 18.62
C PRO A 611 -8.02 24.59 17.47
N ARG A 612 -8.30 23.91 16.35
CA ARG A 612 -8.84 24.53 15.12
C ARG A 612 -10.34 24.81 15.21
N VAL A 613 -11.09 23.87 15.77
CA VAL A 613 -12.52 24.06 16.06
C VAL A 613 -12.68 25.18 17.08
N ARG A 614 -11.85 25.20 18.13
CA ARG A 614 -11.84 26.28 19.11
C ARG A 614 -11.56 27.64 18.48
N ALA A 615 -10.57 27.72 17.61
CA ALA A 615 -10.22 28.96 16.91
C ALA A 615 -11.38 29.43 16.01
N ASP A 616 -12.04 28.54 15.28
CA ASP A 616 -13.20 28.87 14.45
C ASP A 616 -14.43 29.34 15.26
N GLU A 617 -14.63 28.78 16.46
CA GLU A 617 -15.67 29.21 17.40
C GLU A 617 -15.41 30.63 17.94
N HIS A 618 -14.13 30.98 18.19
CA HIS A 618 -13.73 32.29 18.72
C HIS A 618 -13.58 33.37 17.64
N ASP A 619 -13.08 33.04 16.45
CA ASP A 619 -12.77 33.97 15.37
C ASP A 619 -13.87 34.00 14.31
N ASN A 620 -15.12 34.20 14.74
CA ASN A 620 -16.25 34.25 13.82
C ASN A 620 -16.26 35.55 12.98
N SER A 621 -15.25 35.69 12.12
CA SER A 621 -14.97 36.77 11.15
C SER A 621 -16.04 36.90 10.05
N LEU A 622 -16.95 35.92 9.93
CA LEU A 622 -18.05 35.91 8.96
C LEU A 622 -19.38 36.32 9.62
N THR A 623 -19.49 37.57 10.05
CA THR A 623 -20.61 38.10 10.85
C THR A 623 -22.00 38.00 10.21
N MET A 624 -22.08 37.89 8.88
CA MET A 624 -23.36 37.80 8.15
C MET A 624 -23.80 36.35 7.84
N ILE A 625 -23.05 35.34 8.29
CA ILE A 625 -23.37 33.92 8.08
C ILE A 625 -23.59 33.24 9.43
N GLY A 626 -24.81 32.76 9.69
CA GLY A 626 -25.13 31.89 10.82
C GLY A 626 -25.48 30.46 10.38
N GLY A 627 -25.95 29.63 11.31
CA GLY A 627 -26.48 28.29 11.02
C GLY A 627 -25.55 27.12 11.38
N TYR A 628 -25.83 25.95 10.80
CA TYR A 628 -25.30 24.66 11.25
C TYR A 628 -23.76 24.56 11.12
N ARG A 629 -23.06 24.56 12.26
CA ARG A 629 -21.67 24.12 12.42
C ARG A 629 -21.65 22.96 13.42
N ARG A 630 -20.72 22.01 13.21
CA ARG A 630 -20.50 20.94 14.19
C ARG A 630 -19.66 21.48 15.32
N THR A 631 -20.12 21.25 16.54
CA THR A 631 -19.41 21.61 17.77
C THR A 631 -18.25 20.65 18.01
N TRP A 632 -17.32 21.03 18.90
CA TRP A 632 -16.30 20.11 19.41
C TRP A 632 -16.93 18.81 19.96
N GLY A 633 -18.01 18.92 20.74
CA GLY A 633 -18.73 17.78 21.30
C GLY A 633 -19.27 16.81 20.25
N ASP A 634 -19.71 17.30 19.09
CA ASP A 634 -20.17 16.46 17.98
C ASP A 634 -19.02 15.62 17.40
N TYR A 635 -17.84 16.20 17.22
CA TYR A 635 -16.67 15.47 16.71
C TYR A 635 -16.22 14.38 17.68
N VAL A 636 -16.16 14.68 18.97
CA VAL A 636 -15.86 13.68 20.00
C VAL A 636 -16.92 12.57 19.95
N GLY A 637 -18.21 12.94 19.90
CA GLY A 637 -19.30 11.97 19.88
C GLY A 637 -19.25 11.00 18.70
N ILE A 638 -18.98 11.51 17.50
CA ILE A 638 -18.81 10.69 16.28
C ILE A 638 -17.65 9.70 16.45
N ALA A 639 -16.55 10.12 17.08
CA ALA A 639 -15.35 9.32 17.25
C ALA A 639 -15.47 8.27 18.37
N THR A 640 -16.24 8.54 19.43
CA THR A 640 -16.18 7.73 20.65
C THR A 640 -17.47 7.01 21.03
N ASP A 641 -18.65 7.60 20.77
CA ASP A 641 -19.87 7.19 21.49
C ASP A 641 -20.38 5.83 21.08
N GLN A 642 -20.35 5.54 19.78
CA GLN A 642 -20.72 4.23 19.26
C GLN A 642 -19.69 3.18 19.71
N ILE A 643 -18.39 3.47 19.62
CA ILE A 643 -17.34 2.54 20.07
C ILE A 643 -17.52 2.22 21.56
N ARG A 644 -17.79 3.22 22.40
CA ARG A 644 -18.10 3.07 23.83
C ARG A 644 -19.28 2.13 24.06
N HIS A 645 -20.34 2.26 23.26
CA HIS A 645 -21.53 1.43 23.40
C HIS A 645 -21.30 -0.03 23.01
N TYR A 646 -20.49 -0.28 21.97
CA TYR A 646 -20.21 -1.63 21.47
C TYR A 646 -18.99 -2.31 22.12
N SER A 647 -18.17 -1.59 22.88
CA SER A 647 -16.98 -2.15 23.55
C SER A 647 -17.27 -2.80 24.91
N ARG A 648 -18.54 -3.03 25.27
CA ARG A 648 -18.97 -3.52 26.61
C ARG A 648 -18.39 -4.88 26.99
N SER A 649 -18.02 -5.70 26.02
CA SER A 649 -17.40 -7.02 26.20
C SER A 649 -15.88 -7.00 26.07
N SER A 650 -15.25 -5.83 25.87
CA SER A 650 -13.81 -5.73 25.63
C SER A 650 -13.13 -4.75 26.58
N ILE A 651 -12.49 -5.31 27.61
CA ILE A 651 -11.61 -4.57 28.54
C ILE A 651 -10.54 -3.81 27.75
N GLN A 652 -9.92 -4.46 26.75
CA GLN A 652 -8.86 -3.86 25.95
C GLN A 652 -9.29 -2.52 25.32
N VAL A 653 -10.47 -2.48 24.72
CA VAL A 653 -10.97 -1.29 24.01
C VAL A 653 -11.44 -0.22 25.00
N GLN A 654 -12.08 -0.59 26.11
CA GLN A 654 -12.48 0.37 27.15
C GLN A 654 -11.27 1.10 27.76
N ARG A 655 -10.18 0.39 28.02
CA ARG A 655 -8.94 0.97 28.54
C ARG A 655 -8.29 1.94 27.57
N ARG A 656 -8.28 1.58 26.28
CA ARG A 656 -7.76 2.45 25.22
C ARG A 656 -8.61 3.69 25.04
N LEU A 657 -9.94 3.53 25.06
CA LEU A 657 -10.88 4.63 24.95
C LEU A 657 -10.74 5.61 26.13
N ARG A 658 -10.57 5.10 27.36
CA ARG A 658 -10.24 5.94 28.51
C ARG A 658 -8.92 6.70 28.30
N ALA A 659 -7.86 6.02 27.86
CA ALA A 659 -6.57 6.66 27.60
C ALA A 659 -6.67 7.75 26.53
N LEU A 660 -7.52 7.58 25.50
CA LEU A 660 -7.81 8.59 24.49
C LEU A 660 -8.46 9.82 25.13
N LEU A 661 -9.55 9.63 25.89
CA LEU A 661 -10.28 10.72 26.54
C LEU A 661 -9.41 11.47 27.56
N GLU A 662 -8.62 10.75 28.36
CA GLU A 662 -7.64 11.35 29.28
C GLU A 662 -6.57 12.14 28.54
N THR A 663 -6.06 11.63 27.41
CA THR A 663 -5.06 12.35 26.60
C THR A 663 -5.66 13.62 25.99
N LEU A 664 -6.90 13.58 25.51
CA LEU A 664 -7.61 14.77 25.04
C LEU A 664 -7.80 15.79 26.16
N MET A 665 -8.15 15.37 27.38
CA MET A 665 -8.24 16.28 28.53
C MET A 665 -6.89 16.89 28.92
N GLU A 666 -5.78 16.14 28.77
CA GLU A 666 -4.44 16.64 29.07
C GLU A 666 -3.94 17.66 28.04
N GLN A 667 -4.38 17.54 26.77
CA GLN A 667 -3.88 18.37 25.66
C GLN A 667 -4.83 19.51 25.27
N CYS A 668 -6.14 19.33 25.46
CA CYS A 668 -7.14 20.35 25.12
C CYS A 668 -7.32 21.33 26.30
N PRO A 669 -7.69 22.60 26.03
CA PRO A 669 -7.94 23.60 27.07
C PRO A 669 -9.27 23.35 27.80
N ASP A 670 -9.46 24.00 28.96
CA ASP A 670 -10.55 23.70 29.91
C ASP A 670 -11.97 23.90 29.34
N ASP A 671 -12.13 24.79 28.35
CA ASP A 671 -13.39 25.07 27.65
C ASP A 671 -13.86 23.89 26.79
N GLN A 672 -12.96 23.00 26.38
CA GLN A 672 -13.27 21.81 25.57
C GLN A 672 -13.43 20.53 26.40
N HIS A 673 -13.31 20.61 27.72
CA HIS A 673 -13.29 19.42 28.58
C HIS A 673 -14.67 18.85 28.90
N GLU A 674 -15.73 19.66 28.92
CA GLU A 674 -17.06 19.21 29.32
C GLU A 674 -17.54 17.98 28.51
N PRO A 675 -17.49 17.99 27.16
CA PRO A 675 -17.88 16.81 26.38
C PRO A 675 -17.02 15.56 26.66
N LEU A 676 -15.77 15.73 27.08
CA LEU A 676 -14.85 14.64 27.42
C LEU A 676 -15.18 14.04 28.80
N ARG A 677 -15.47 14.91 29.79
CA ARG A 677 -15.84 14.50 31.15
C ARG A 677 -17.13 13.69 31.16
N GLU A 678 -18.16 14.14 30.43
CA GLU A 678 -19.42 13.40 30.30
C GLU A 678 -19.21 11.97 29.78
N ARG A 679 -18.32 11.80 28.78
CA ARG A 679 -18.01 10.50 28.17
C ARG A 679 -17.18 9.61 29.08
N LEU A 680 -16.27 10.17 29.87
CA LEU A 680 -15.55 9.44 30.92
C LEU A 680 -16.53 8.95 32.00
N THR A 681 -17.41 9.81 32.52
CA THR A 681 -18.43 9.42 33.50
C THR A 681 -19.36 8.33 32.94
N ALA A 682 -19.76 8.45 31.67
CA ALA A 682 -20.57 7.43 31.01
C ALA A 682 -19.80 6.11 30.76
N LEU A 683 -18.47 6.15 30.65
CA LEU A 683 -17.62 4.97 30.56
C LEU A 683 -17.46 4.30 31.93
N ASP A 684 -17.26 5.07 33.01
CA ASP A 684 -17.23 4.59 34.40
C ASP A 684 -18.52 3.84 34.74
N ALA A 685 -19.67 4.48 34.51
CA ALA A 685 -20.98 3.86 34.75
C ALA A 685 -21.21 2.60 33.91
N ALA A 686 -20.61 2.50 32.72
CA ALA A 686 -20.68 1.29 31.91
C ALA A 686 -19.81 0.16 32.47
N VAL A 687 -18.60 0.48 32.93
CA VAL A 687 -17.67 -0.49 33.55
C VAL A 687 -18.28 -1.09 34.82
N ASP A 688 -18.90 -0.28 35.68
CA ASP A 688 -19.56 -0.74 36.89
C ASP A 688 -20.73 -1.70 36.63
N ARG A 689 -21.49 -1.41 35.58
CA ARG A 689 -22.67 -2.20 35.20
C ARG A 689 -22.30 -3.51 34.48
N ASP A 690 -21.29 -3.47 33.62
CA ASP A 690 -21.00 -4.57 32.69
C ASP A 690 -19.97 -5.57 33.25
N TRP A 691 -19.08 -5.14 34.16
CA TRP A 691 -18.08 -6.01 34.80
C TRP A 691 -18.43 -6.31 36.26
N VAL A 692 -18.87 -7.56 36.49
CA VAL A 692 -19.27 -8.05 37.82
C VAL A 692 -18.06 -8.43 38.68
N THR A 693 -17.02 -8.99 38.08
CA THR A 693 -15.81 -9.41 38.81
C THR A 693 -15.00 -8.19 39.27
N PRO A 694 -14.57 -8.11 40.54
CA PRO A 694 -13.74 -7.01 41.02
C PRO A 694 -12.41 -6.86 40.25
N LEU A 695 -11.84 -7.96 39.75
CA LEU A 695 -10.63 -7.93 38.94
C LEU A 695 -10.89 -7.23 37.58
N ASP A 696 -11.90 -7.68 36.85
CA ASP A 696 -12.23 -7.16 35.52
C ASP A 696 -12.61 -5.68 35.57
N ARG A 697 -13.36 -5.28 36.61
CA ARG A 697 -13.69 -3.88 36.86
C ARG A 697 -12.44 -3.02 37.04
N ARG A 698 -11.54 -3.41 37.95
CA ARG A 698 -10.26 -2.70 38.17
C ARG A 698 -9.40 -2.63 36.91
N LEU A 699 -9.41 -3.68 36.09
CA LEU A 699 -8.64 -3.69 34.84
C LEU A 699 -9.27 -2.78 33.78
N ALA A 700 -10.60 -2.74 33.66
CA ALA A 700 -11.33 -1.88 32.72
C ALA A 700 -11.27 -0.39 33.08
N GLU A 701 -11.18 -0.05 34.36
CA GLU A 701 -10.98 1.32 34.85
C GLU A 701 -9.56 1.87 34.55
N ALA A 702 -8.59 1.00 34.30
CA ALA A 702 -7.20 1.40 34.11
C ALA A 702 -6.90 1.86 32.67
N ALA A 703 -6.69 3.16 32.48
CA ALA A 703 -6.26 3.73 31.20
C ALA A 703 -4.97 3.06 30.68
N ASP A 704 -4.99 2.61 29.43
CA ASP A 704 -3.82 2.02 28.78
C ASP A 704 -3.80 2.33 27.28
N ARG A 705 -2.67 2.81 26.76
CA ARG A 705 -2.50 3.22 25.36
C ARG A 705 -2.49 2.05 24.38
N GLN A 706 -2.22 0.83 24.83
CA GLN A 706 -2.27 -0.37 23.97
C GLN A 706 -3.50 -1.25 24.24
N GLY A 707 -4.21 -0.97 25.34
CA GLY A 707 -5.33 -1.76 25.86
C GLY A 707 -4.95 -3.11 26.49
N TYR A 708 -3.73 -3.63 26.29
CA TYR A 708 -3.30 -4.92 26.86
C TYR A 708 -3.17 -4.88 28.39
N GLY A 709 -2.76 -3.74 28.91
CA GLY A 709 -2.49 -3.50 30.31
C GLY A 709 -1.16 -3.97 30.84
N SER A 710 -0.82 -3.41 32.00
CA SER A 710 0.18 -3.95 32.92
C SER A 710 -0.51 -4.54 34.15
N GLU A 711 0.06 -5.55 34.81
CA GLU A 711 -0.41 -6.06 36.12
C GLU A 711 -0.61 -4.95 37.16
N ALA A 712 0.18 -3.86 37.09
CA ALA A 712 0.08 -2.71 37.99
C ALA A 712 -1.01 -1.67 37.61
N GLY A 713 -1.74 -1.87 36.51
CA GLY A 713 -2.79 -0.94 36.03
C GLY A 713 -2.34 0.49 35.68
N ARG A 714 -1.04 0.81 35.75
CA ARG A 714 -0.50 2.14 35.45
C ARG A 714 0.87 2.00 34.79
N ILE A 715 0.96 2.27 33.49
CA ILE A 715 2.24 2.69 32.93
C ILE A 715 2.54 4.05 33.55
N ARG A 716 3.64 4.12 34.32
CA ARG A 716 4.10 5.30 35.06
C ARG A 716 4.01 6.55 34.16
N ARG A 717 3.06 7.46 34.44
CA ARG A 717 2.89 8.74 33.74
C ARG A 717 4.19 9.56 33.85
N ARG A 718 5.07 9.51 32.83
CA ARG A 718 6.01 10.61 32.59
C ARG A 718 5.20 11.68 31.87
N ARG A 719 4.86 12.77 32.57
CA ARG A 719 4.23 13.96 31.98
C ARG A 719 5.12 14.42 30.83
N LEU A 720 4.72 14.15 29.59
CA LEU A 720 5.28 14.81 28.41
C LEU A 720 4.68 16.21 28.35
N ARG A 721 5.16 17.11 29.22
CA ARG A 721 4.96 18.55 29.00
C ARG A 721 5.84 18.93 27.82
N ILE A 722 5.22 19.20 26.67
CA ILE A 722 5.88 19.95 25.61
C ILE A 722 6.09 21.36 26.20
N ASN A 723 7.35 21.69 26.44
CA ASN A 723 7.75 22.90 27.14
C ASN A 723 7.46 24.11 26.23
N THR A 724 6.39 24.87 26.48
CA THR A 724 6.06 26.10 25.75
C THR A 724 6.68 27.36 26.35
N LYS A 725 7.72 27.25 27.19
CA LYS A 725 8.45 28.41 27.73
C LYS A 725 9.95 28.17 27.88
N ALA A 726 10.74 28.98 27.17
CA ALA A 726 12.01 29.59 27.59
C ALA A 726 12.48 30.54 26.46
N GLY A 727 12.88 31.78 26.70
CA GLY A 727 13.20 32.44 27.97
C GLY A 727 13.20 33.96 27.87
N ASP A 728 13.45 34.54 29.04
CA ASP A 728 13.61 35.96 29.37
C ASP A 728 14.60 36.72 28.47
#